data_AF-A0A923RVN1-F1
#
_entry.id   AF-A0A923RVN1-F1
#
_cell.length_a   1.000
_cell.length_b   1.000
_cell.length_c   1.000
_cell.angle_alpha   90.00
_cell.angle_beta   90.00
_cell.angle_gamma   90.00
#
_symmetry.space_group_name_H-M   'P 1'
#
loop_
_entity.id
_entity.type
_entity.pdbx_description
1 polymer ?
#
loop_
_entity_poly.entity_id
_entity_poly.type
_entity_poly.pdbx_seq_one_letter_code
_entity_poly.pdbx_strand_id
1 'polypeptide(L)'
;MDAVMSTGIETETSEEAGPQLYDVTQDTIDVYAENRQPNARDFSLVWDKSLFYTLEDVTAEDTDGQIEKYDVFKKELLNGVNGNQIEYEIYTNPETGKMNKIVSIEHQGDSLLLTDYYYLDNGQPNFIYQRTDSIYTPTYATPDKTGERFYFNNDTLVKWRWINVPLQVEELSLVIDEQSSAQAKYVYNDAGQDKQNEYDAKEIQMLNAAYNTYAAVEKSADYGNVKGYVSDADHVPLQNANITFFAGTEPVGSITTDENGYYETGISLYEGGYRVEVSCEGYKAVTIYDVSVNAKNVTTWLENVCLVAEETTEHSVWLNIYDGDTVSYDDNAAVIRNGIAGASVIVREGIRNTSGDSMAESTSDDAGSVNLELSAGVYTLEISIDGYSRNYETLIVDGDKTVDIPLVQEITGDQIKVVLSWNGDADLDSCLFTPHKAESGDMARINAVNSTDDYGNILTADSKDGQTAEVITIANRINGTYKYYVSDYNNCLNGNYTATDMLTYDIRVTVYDKNGIVAVYTIPRNLRGVIWEVFEIKNGKVVTLQNSYANLDGNNWWSEDKSVKKKLSEVYVGYREYLEKYDEGADDNFALVYLNNDEIPELVIYDAYLMSIKLVVFNDSTGMAEMAVESQTYNNKVTYEECMLGGGGGSVEEFYIEKENLICVSNQNCFYRYDIIYTLDNTEVKKIKEGAGELIEGEYDKYTWSLDQVEVSESEYNEEINKVFDFSRAISFWHVDYKNKKDMITWLDKQYCKS
;
A
#
# COMPACT_ATOMS: atom_id res chain seq x y z
N MET A 1 -40.36 69.36 31.48
CA MET A 1 -39.31 69.84 30.58
C MET A 1 -38.19 68.83 30.66
N ASP A 2 -37.74 68.43 29.47
CA ASP A 2 -36.59 67.60 29.12
C ASP A 2 -36.63 66.12 29.50
N ALA A 3 -36.17 65.18 28.69
CA ALA A 3 -35.97 64.98 27.25
C ALA A 3 -35.21 63.63 27.19
N VAL A 4 -35.65 62.63 26.44
CA VAL A 4 -34.77 61.52 26.04
C VAL A 4 -35.07 61.13 24.61
N MET A 5 -33.99 61.08 23.84
CA MET A 5 -33.90 60.94 22.40
C MET A 5 -34.31 59.54 21.92
N SER A 6 -35.02 59.50 20.80
CA SER A 6 -35.19 58.32 19.96
C SER A 6 -33.96 58.19 19.05
N THR A 7 -33.05 57.28 19.34
CA THR A 7 -31.99 56.87 18.42
C THR A 7 -32.58 55.87 17.43
N GLY A 8 -32.66 56.27 16.15
CA GLY A 8 -32.95 55.35 15.06
C GLY A 8 -31.83 54.31 14.97
N ILE A 9 -32.23 53.04 15.00
CA ILE A 9 -31.36 51.94 14.60
C ILE A 9 -31.56 51.82 13.09
N GLU A 10 -30.61 52.34 12.31
CA GLU A 10 -30.44 51.93 10.93
C GLU A 10 -29.92 50.49 10.98
N THR A 11 -30.80 49.54 10.64
CA THR A 11 -30.38 48.18 10.27
C THR A 11 -29.73 48.28 8.89
N GLU A 12 -28.41 48.34 8.84
CA GLU A 12 -27.64 47.97 7.64
C GLU A 12 -27.96 46.51 7.34
N THR A 13 -28.89 46.28 6.40
CA THR A 13 -28.97 45.03 5.67
C THR A 13 -27.77 45.00 4.73
N SER A 14 -26.71 44.27 5.09
CA SER A 14 -25.67 43.91 4.12
C SER A 14 -26.36 43.10 3.03
N GLU A 15 -26.43 43.62 1.80
CA GLU A 15 -26.64 42.78 0.63
C GLU A 15 -25.58 41.68 0.68
N GLU A 16 -25.98 40.42 0.78
CA GLU A 16 -25.06 39.30 0.58
C GLU A 16 -24.49 39.45 -0.84
N ALA A 17 -23.19 39.74 -0.93
CA ALA A 17 -22.49 39.71 -2.20
C ALA A 17 -22.69 38.33 -2.83
N GLY A 18 -23.07 38.28 -4.11
CA GLY A 18 -23.24 37.02 -4.83
C GLY A 18 -21.95 36.20 -4.84
N PRO A 19 -22.02 34.92 -5.28
CA PRO A 19 -20.83 34.08 -5.37
C PRO A 19 -19.71 34.78 -6.16
N GLN A 20 -18.48 34.66 -5.67
CA GLN A 20 -17.28 35.23 -6.28
C GLN A 20 -16.11 34.24 -6.26
N LEU A 21 -15.13 34.50 -7.14
CA LEU A 21 -13.81 33.88 -7.12
C LEU A 21 -12.87 34.61 -6.16
N TYR A 22 -11.88 33.88 -5.65
CA TYR A 22 -10.81 34.36 -4.79
C TYR A 22 -9.47 33.95 -5.37
N ASP A 23 -8.49 34.84 -5.27
CA ASP A 23 -7.10 34.52 -5.58
C ASP A 23 -6.60 33.48 -4.57
N VAL A 24 -5.98 32.40 -5.06
CA VAL A 24 -5.29 31.47 -4.17
C VAL A 24 -3.91 32.03 -3.87
N THR A 25 -3.75 32.59 -2.67
CA THR A 25 -2.43 32.79 -2.08
C THR A 25 -2.06 31.52 -1.33
N GLN A 26 -1.01 30.83 -1.77
CA GLN A 26 -0.52 29.65 -1.05
C GLN A 26 0.05 30.10 0.29
N ASP A 27 -0.61 29.71 1.39
CA ASP A 27 -0.17 30.05 2.73
C ASP A 27 1.17 29.37 3.03
N THR A 28 2.07 30.10 3.69
CA THR A 28 3.39 29.58 4.08
C THR A 28 3.49 29.39 5.58
N ILE A 29 4.33 28.44 6.00
CA ILE A 29 4.64 28.16 7.40
C ILE A 29 6.14 27.96 7.58
N ASP A 30 6.74 28.64 8.56
CA ASP A 30 8.02 28.22 9.11
C ASP A 30 7.74 27.27 10.28
N VAL A 31 7.82 25.97 10.01
CA VAL A 31 7.45 24.92 10.98
C VAL A 31 8.26 25.07 12.26
N TYR A 32 9.56 25.32 12.15
CA TYR A 32 10.48 25.29 13.29
C TYR A 32 10.82 26.68 13.86
N ALA A 33 10.11 27.74 13.44
CA ALA A 33 10.28 29.07 14.01
C ALA A 33 10.14 29.05 15.53
N GLU A 34 11.15 29.56 16.25
CA GLU A 34 11.21 29.58 17.72
C GLU A 34 10.30 30.67 18.34
N ASN A 35 8.98 30.52 18.16
CA ASN A 35 7.95 31.42 18.68
C ASN A 35 7.60 31.17 20.15
N ARG A 36 8.02 30.03 20.71
CA ARG A 36 7.73 29.58 22.07
C ARG A 36 8.96 28.98 22.74
N GLN A 37 9.02 29.10 24.06
CA GLN A 37 10.03 28.47 24.90
C GLN A 37 9.40 27.33 25.72
N PRO A 38 10.11 26.22 25.93
CA PRO A 38 9.67 25.16 26.83
C PRO A 38 9.48 25.67 28.26
N ASN A 39 8.61 25.00 29.00
CA ASN A 39 8.47 25.26 30.43
C ASN A 39 9.74 24.85 31.19
N ALA A 40 9.92 25.42 32.39
CA ALA A 40 11.04 25.05 33.25
C ALA A 40 10.97 23.55 33.57
N ARG A 41 12.10 22.86 33.46
CA ARG A 41 12.20 21.41 33.63
C ARG A 41 11.65 20.94 34.98
N ASP A 42 10.66 20.07 34.92
CA ASP A 42 10.01 19.46 36.09
C ASP A 42 10.15 17.94 36.04
N PHE A 43 11.00 17.41 36.92
CA PHE A 43 11.30 15.97 37.03
C PHE A 43 10.19 15.16 37.70
N SER A 44 9.07 15.78 38.11
CA SER A 44 7.89 15.08 38.58
C SER A 44 6.89 14.75 37.48
N LEU A 45 7.07 15.32 36.27
CA LEU A 45 6.17 15.11 35.15
C LEU A 45 6.32 13.69 34.57
N VAL A 46 5.18 13.07 34.32
CA VAL A 46 5.06 11.77 33.65
C VAL A 46 4.18 11.97 32.42
N TRP A 47 4.50 11.34 31.30
CA TRP A 47 3.66 11.42 30.11
C TRP A 47 2.30 10.78 30.38
N ASP A 48 1.23 11.53 30.12
CA ASP A 48 -0.13 10.98 30.11
C ASP A 48 -0.40 10.35 28.75
N LYS A 49 -0.38 9.02 28.73
CA LYS A 49 -0.59 8.20 27.53
C LYS A 49 -2.05 8.09 27.09
N SER A 50 -3.00 8.55 27.91
CA SER A 50 -4.43 8.27 27.73
C SER A 50 -4.96 8.72 26.38
N LEU A 51 -4.58 9.93 25.93
CA LEU A 51 -5.00 10.46 24.63
C LEU A 51 -4.54 9.55 23.48
N PHE A 52 -3.26 9.22 23.43
CA PHE A 52 -2.67 8.45 22.32
C PHE A 52 -3.32 7.07 22.19
N TYR A 53 -3.40 6.29 23.28
CA TYR A 53 -3.97 4.94 23.23
C TYR A 53 -5.50 4.96 23.01
N THR A 54 -6.22 5.97 23.51
CA THR A 54 -7.66 6.10 23.19
C THR A 54 -7.87 6.32 21.69
N LEU A 55 -7.01 7.13 21.05
CA LEU A 55 -7.14 7.42 19.63
C LEU A 55 -6.67 6.27 18.75
N GLU A 56 -5.51 5.68 19.04
CA GLU A 56 -4.83 4.70 18.20
C GLU A 56 -5.13 3.25 18.64
N ASP A 57 -5.48 2.37 17.71
CA ASP A 57 -5.71 0.93 17.98
C ASP A 57 -4.38 0.15 18.01
N VAL A 58 -3.53 0.44 19.00
CA VAL A 58 -2.19 -0.18 19.16
C VAL A 58 -2.18 -1.37 20.10
N THR A 59 -3.12 -1.43 21.04
CA THR A 59 -3.31 -2.52 22.00
C THR A 59 -4.73 -3.01 21.81
N ALA A 60 -4.94 -4.29 21.47
CA ALA A 60 -6.25 -4.87 21.11
C ALA A 60 -7.28 -4.88 22.27
N GLU A 61 -7.54 -3.73 22.88
CA GLU A 61 -8.45 -3.43 23.96
C GLU A 61 -9.67 -2.68 23.40
N ASP A 62 -10.88 -3.00 23.90
CA ASP A 62 -12.16 -2.49 23.36
C ASP A 62 -12.34 -0.95 23.46
N THR A 63 -11.45 -0.24 24.17
CA THR A 63 -11.53 1.21 24.39
C THR A 63 -10.67 2.05 23.46
N ASP A 64 -9.78 1.42 22.69
CA ASP A 64 -8.81 2.08 21.82
C ASP A 64 -9.41 2.32 20.41
N GLY A 65 -8.65 2.89 19.47
CA GLY A 65 -9.09 3.06 18.08
C GLY A 65 -10.17 4.12 17.83
N GLN A 66 -10.37 5.08 18.73
CA GLN A 66 -11.44 6.08 18.59
C GLN A 66 -11.18 7.10 17.46
N ILE A 67 -9.96 7.18 16.92
CA ILE A 67 -9.61 8.11 15.82
C ILE A 67 -10.47 7.90 14.58
N GLU A 68 -10.99 6.69 14.38
CA GLU A 68 -11.86 6.37 13.25
C GLU A 68 -13.13 7.22 13.23
N LYS A 69 -13.61 7.65 14.40
CA LYS A 69 -14.83 8.45 14.58
C LYS A 69 -14.59 9.95 14.39
N TYR A 70 -13.36 10.38 14.16
CA TYR A 70 -13.01 11.79 14.01
C TYR A 70 -13.31 12.31 12.61
N ASP A 71 -13.78 13.55 12.51
CA ASP A 71 -13.86 14.24 11.22
C ASP A 71 -12.46 14.57 10.73
N VAL A 72 -12.21 14.39 9.43
CA VAL A 72 -10.92 14.68 8.82
C VAL A 72 -11.06 15.72 7.73
N PHE A 73 -10.21 16.74 7.83
CA PHE A 73 -10.08 17.81 6.86
C PHE A 73 -8.64 17.83 6.34
N LYS A 74 -8.47 18.25 5.08
CA LYS A 74 -7.15 18.38 4.48
C LYS A 74 -6.84 19.84 4.19
N LYS A 75 -5.57 20.20 4.35
CA LYS A 75 -5.07 21.54 4.04
C LYS A 75 -3.68 21.44 3.45
N GLU A 76 -3.36 22.32 2.51
CA GLU A 76 -2.05 22.40 1.89
C GLU A 76 -1.40 23.75 2.22
N LEU A 77 -0.11 23.74 2.57
CA LEU A 77 0.72 24.93 2.78
C LEU A 77 2.09 24.71 2.14
N LEU A 78 2.84 25.78 1.93
CA LEU A 78 4.27 25.69 1.64
C LEU A 78 5.11 25.86 2.91
N ASN A 79 6.18 25.09 3.00
CA ASN A 79 7.24 25.37 3.94
C ASN A 79 7.93 26.69 3.54
N GLY A 80 7.85 27.70 4.40
CA GLY A 80 8.41 29.04 4.15
C GLY A 80 9.94 29.09 4.12
N VAL A 81 10.63 28.02 4.56
CA VAL A 81 12.10 27.95 4.60
C VAL A 81 12.66 27.30 3.35
N ASN A 82 12.10 26.16 2.92
CA ASN A 82 12.64 25.38 1.80
C ASN A 82 11.73 25.36 0.55
N GLY A 83 10.49 25.85 0.65
CA GLY A 83 9.52 25.90 -0.45
C GLY A 83 8.80 24.59 -0.74
N ASN A 84 9.02 23.54 0.07
CA ASN A 84 8.36 22.25 -0.10
C ASN A 84 6.86 22.37 0.15
N GLN A 85 6.07 21.58 -0.58
CA GLN A 85 4.66 21.38 -0.28
C GLN A 85 4.50 20.57 1.00
N ILE A 86 3.60 21.01 1.88
CA ILE A 86 3.19 20.28 3.08
C ILE A 86 1.67 20.09 3.02
N GLU A 87 1.25 18.83 3.01
CA GLU A 87 -0.14 18.46 3.22
C GLU A 87 -0.40 18.17 4.70
N TYR A 88 -1.59 18.52 5.17
CA TYR A 88 -2.04 18.28 6.53
C TYR A 88 -3.33 17.49 6.52
N GLU A 89 -3.36 16.38 7.25
CA GLU A 89 -4.61 15.71 7.66
C GLU A 89 -4.95 16.12 9.09
N ILE A 90 -6.12 16.72 9.27
CA ILE A 90 -6.52 17.36 10.53
C ILE A 90 -7.71 16.59 11.10
N TYR A 91 -7.47 15.90 12.22
CA TYR A 91 -8.45 15.05 12.89
C TYR A 91 -9.10 15.83 14.03
N THR A 92 -10.39 16.10 13.86
CA THR A 92 -11.19 16.90 14.79
C THR A 92 -12.25 16.04 15.45
N ASN A 93 -12.36 16.14 16.78
CA ASN A 93 -13.38 15.45 17.53
C ASN A 93 -14.76 16.05 17.14
N PRO A 94 -15.70 15.25 16.62
CA PRO A 94 -16.99 15.77 16.13
C PRO A 94 -17.88 16.31 17.25
N GLU A 95 -17.68 15.89 18.50
CA GLU A 95 -18.46 16.35 19.65
C GLU A 95 -17.95 17.67 20.22
N THR A 96 -16.63 17.85 20.29
CA THR A 96 -16.00 19.02 20.93
C THR A 96 -15.49 20.07 19.94
N GLY A 97 -15.33 19.70 18.67
CA GLY A 97 -14.71 20.52 17.64
C GLY A 97 -13.20 20.76 17.85
N LYS A 98 -12.55 19.96 18.70
CA LYS A 98 -11.11 20.11 19.00
C LYS A 98 -10.25 19.24 18.09
N MET A 99 -9.16 19.83 17.59
CA MET A 99 -8.14 19.10 16.84
C MET A 99 -7.29 18.31 17.83
N ASN A 100 -7.40 16.98 17.81
CA ASN A 100 -6.60 16.12 18.68
C ASN A 100 -5.46 15.40 17.96
N LYS A 101 -5.50 15.33 16.62
CA LYS A 101 -4.39 14.81 15.82
C LYS A 101 -4.23 15.63 14.54
N ILE A 102 -2.98 15.92 14.16
CA ILE A 102 -2.62 16.51 12.88
C ILE A 102 -1.49 15.66 12.30
N VAL A 103 -1.63 15.20 11.06
CA VAL A 103 -0.53 14.56 10.33
C VAL A 103 -0.02 15.55 9.30
N SER A 104 1.28 15.86 9.34
CA SER A 104 1.98 16.66 8.35
C SER A 104 2.74 15.75 7.40
N ILE A 105 2.56 15.93 6.09
CA ILE A 105 3.23 15.21 5.02
C ILE A 105 3.99 16.23 4.18
N GLU A 106 5.28 16.42 4.48
CA GLU A 106 6.14 17.32 3.72
C GLU A 106 6.87 16.56 2.61
N HIS A 107 6.69 17.01 1.36
CA HIS A 107 7.31 16.41 0.18
C HIS A 107 8.75 16.90 0.02
N GLN A 108 9.72 15.99 0.20
CA GLN A 108 11.15 16.27 0.15
C GLN A 108 11.80 15.56 -1.06
N GLY A 109 11.38 15.93 -2.27
CA GLY A 109 11.78 15.25 -3.50
C GLY A 109 11.08 13.90 -3.63
N ASP A 110 11.85 12.80 -3.62
CA ASP A 110 11.36 11.41 -3.71
C ASP A 110 11.14 10.76 -2.33
N SER A 111 11.09 11.56 -1.27
CA SER A 111 10.84 11.11 0.09
C SER A 111 9.90 12.06 0.81
N LEU A 112 9.27 11.58 1.87
CA LEU A 112 8.32 12.29 2.68
C LEU A 112 8.89 12.46 4.09
N LEU A 113 8.78 13.67 4.65
CA LEU A 113 8.89 13.86 6.09
C LEU A 113 7.49 13.84 6.69
N LEU A 114 7.16 12.76 7.39
CA LEU A 114 5.88 12.55 8.05
C LEU A 114 6.00 12.94 9.52
N THR A 115 5.08 13.78 10.01
CA THR A 115 5.02 14.12 11.44
C THR A 115 3.58 14.05 11.95
N ASP A 116 3.33 13.12 12.87
CA ASP A 116 2.06 12.94 13.55
C ASP A 116 2.09 13.72 14.87
N TYR A 117 1.26 14.74 15.02
CA TYR A 117 1.12 15.56 16.23
C TYR A 117 -0.18 15.20 16.95
N TYR A 118 -0.11 15.00 18.26
CA TYR A 118 -1.26 14.72 19.12
C TYR A 118 -1.44 15.84 20.15
N TYR A 119 -2.65 16.36 20.26
CA TYR A 119 -2.98 17.52 21.08
C TYR A 119 -4.08 17.22 22.09
N LEU A 120 -3.89 17.74 23.30
CA LEU A 120 -4.95 17.84 24.30
C LEU A 120 -6.01 18.85 23.84
N ASP A 121 -7.22 18.80 24.41
CA ASP A 121 -8.33 19.70 24.05
C ASP A 121 -8.04 21.20 24.24
N ASN A 122 -7.02 21.53 25.02
CA ASN A 122 -6.53 22.89 25.22
C ASN A 122 -5.47 23.33 24.18
N GLY A 123 -5.16 22.49 23.19
CA GLY A 123 -4.19 22.74 22.12
C GLY A 123 -2.72 22.48 22.50
N GLN A 124 -2.44 21.95 23.70
CA GLN A 124 -1.06 21.61 24.08
C GLN A 124 -0.62 20.29 23.44
N PRO A 125 0.64 20.19 22.96
CA PRO A 125 1.17 18.93 22.44
C PRO A 125 1.30 17.89 23.56
N ASN A 126 0.92 16.65 23.24
CA ASN A 126 1.02 15.49 24.12
C ASN A 126 2.03 14.48 23.59
N PHE A 127 1.98 14.17 22.30
CA PHE A 127 2.85 13.20 21.65
C PHE A 127 3.14 13.64 20.22
N ILE A 128 4.37 13.40 19.75
CA ILE A 128 4.77 13.64 18.37
C ILE A 128 5.57 12.45 17.85
N TYR A 129 5.26 11.98 16.65
CA TYR A 129 6.02 10.96 15.94
C TYR A 129 6.50 11.51 14.59
N GLN A 130 7.81 11.63 14.41
CA GLN A 130 8.42 12.10 13.17
C GLN A 130 9.21 10.96 12.51
N ARG A 131 8.99 10.75 11.21
CA ARG A 131 9.65 9.71 10.40
C ARG A 131 9.83 10.15 8.96
N THR A 132 10.69 9.45 8.25
CA THR A 132 10.83 9.54 6.79
C THR A 132 10.25 8.28 6.15
N ASP A 133 9.56 8.44 5.03
CA ASP A 133 9.02 7.35 4.23
C ASP A 133 9.11 7.71 2.74
N SER A 134 8.91 6.75 1.84
CA SER A 134 8.80 7.01 0.40
C SER A 134 7.34 7.17 -0.04
N ILE A 135 6.40 6.55 0.69
CA ILE A 135 4.96 6.52 0.40
C ILE A 135 4.20 6.74 1.70
N TYR A 136 3.18 7.60 1.69
CA TYR A 136 2.32 7.78 2.85
C TYR A 136 1.28 6.66 2.96
N THR A 137 1.70 5.51 3.49
CA THR A 137 0.79 4.39 3.80
C THR A 137 0.24 4.48 5.22
N PRO A 138 -0.97 3.95 5.48
CA PRO A 138 -1.48 3.82 6.83
C PRO A 138 -0.57 2.90 7.67
N THR A 139 -0.04 3.42 8.78
CA THR A 139 0.85 2.67 9.67
C THR A 139 0.65 3.04 11.13
N TYR A 140 0.94 2.09 12.03
CA TYR A 140 0.88 2.30 13.47
C TYR A 140 2.22 2.77 14.00
N ALA A 141 2.21 3.65 15.01
CA ALA A 141 3.43 4.19 15.63
C ALA A 141 4.11 3.20 16.61
N THR A 142 4.34 1.96 16.16
CA THR A 142 4.89 0.85 16.95
C THR A 142 6.41 0.82 16.94
N PRO A 143 7.08 0.14 17.90
CA PRO A 143 8.55 0.11 18.01
C PRO A 143 9.30 -0.57 16.86
N ASP A 144 8.63 -1.34 16.00
CA ASP A 144 9.20 -1.89 14.77
C ASP A 144 9.36 -0.82 13.67
N LYS A 145 8.74 0.37 13.83
CA LYS A 145 8.89 1.48 12.89
C LYS A 145 10.01 2.42 13.31
N THR A 146 10.85 2.80 12.36
CA THR A 146 11.93 3.78 12.57
C THR A 146 11.39 5.18 12.83
N GLY A 147 12.25 6.10 13.25
CA GLY A 147 11.92 7.50 13.51
C GLY A 147 11.93 7.89 14.97
N GLU A 148 11.56 9.15 15.24
CA GLU A 148 11.71 9.82 16.53
C GLU A 148 10.35 10.10 17.17
N ARG A 149 10.26 9.88 18.48
CA ARG A 149 9.04 10.00 19.27
C ARG A 149 9.27 10.93 20.46
N PHE A 150 8.44 11.95 20.57
CA PHE A 150 8.57 13.02 21.56
C PHE A 150 7.32 13.03 22.45
N TYR A 151 7.54 12.91 23.75
CA TYR A 151 6.47 12.80 24.73
C TYR A 151 6.44 14.07 25.58
N PHE A 152 5.36 14.84 25.47
CA PHE A 152 5.21 16.12 26.16
C PHE A 152 4.22 16.02 27.32
N ASN A 153 4.52 16.76 28.38
CA ASN A 153 3.56 17.08 29.43
C ASN A 153 3.78 18.54 29.83
N ASN A 154 2.72 19.35 29.78
CA ASN A 154 2.76 20.76 30.17
C ASN A 154 3.90 21.54 29.50
N ASP A 155 4.02 21.44 28.17
CA ASP A 155 5.07 22.08 27.35
C ASP A 155 6.52 21.75 27.78
N THR A 156 6.71 20.63 28.46
CA THR A 156 8.03 20.06 28.77
C THR A 156 8.12 18.69 28.10
N LEU A 157 9.19 18.46 27.35
CA LEU A 157 9.55 17.13 26.86
C LEU A 157 9.92 16.30 28.08
N VAL A 158 9.21 15.20 28.31
CA VAL A 158 9.48 14.29 29.43
C VAL A 158 10.30 13.08 29.01
N LYS A 159 10.21 12.72 27.74
CA LYS A 159 10.85 11.55 27.13
C LYS A 159 11.03 11.78 25.63
N TRP A 160 12.16 11.33 25.12
CA TRP A 160 12.47 11.27 23.68
C TRP A 160 13.01 9.89 23.35
N ARG A 161 12.43 9.26 22.32
CA ARG A 161 12.89 7.98 21.78
C ARG A 161 13.27 8.13 20.33
N TRP A 162 14.31 7.42 19.91
CA TRP A 162 14.68 7.31 18.49
C TRP A 162 14.95 5.85 18.15
N ILE A 163 14.52 5.47 16.95
CA ILE A 163 14.61 4.11 16.42
C ILE A 163 15.25 4.21 15.03
N ASN A 164 16.53 3.85 14.95
CA ASN A 164 17.27 3.81 13.69
C ASN A 164 17.17 2.44 13.01
N VAL A 165 16.95 1.40 13.80
CA VAL A 165 16.76 0.02 13.36
C VAL A 165 15.49 -0.50 14.02
N PRO A 166 14.55 -1.12 13.28
CA PRO A 166 13.34 -1.72 13.84
C PRO A 166 13.59 -2.47 15.14
N LEU A 167 12.73 -2.24 16.14
CA LEU A 167 12.78 -2.84 17.48
C LEU A 167 13.98 -2.45 18.35
N GLN A 168 14.98 -1.72 17.83
CA GLN A 168 16.10 -1.20 18.62
C GLN A 168 15.79 0.23 19.08
N VAL A 169 15.21 0.32 20.27
CA VAL A 169 14.77 1.58 20.87
C VAL A 169 15.86 2.14 21.77
N GLU A 170 16.25 3.37 21.46
CA GLU A 170 17.00 4.22 22.39
C GLU A 170 16.10 5.29 22.99
N GLU A 171 16.36 5.66 24.25
CA GLU A 171 15.53 6.58 25.01
C GLU A 171 16.37 7.53 25.88
N LEU A 172 16.02 8.82 25.87
CA LEU A 172 16.45 9.80 26.86
C LEU A 172 15.21 10.39 27.58
N SER A 173 15.16 10.23 28.89
CA SER A 173 14.03 10.64 29.74
C SER A 173 14.47 11.58 30.86
N LEU A 174 13.55 12.43 31.35
CA LEU A 174 13.82 13.28 32.52
C LEU A 174 14.08 12.45 33.79
N VAL A 175 13.32 11.37 33.96
CA VAL A 175 13.44 10.42 35.08
C VAL A 175 13.51 9.00 34.56
N ILE A 176 14.07 8.10 35.39
CA ILE A 176 14.16 6.67 35.08
C ILE A 176 12.74 6.10 34.90
N ASP A 177 12.49 5.55 33.72
CA ASP A 177 11.34 4.70 33.45
C ASP A 177 11.74 3.22 33.62
N GLU A 178 11.53 2.69 34.83
CA GLU A 178 11.83 1.28 35.14
C GLU A 178 10.98 0.30 34.31
N GLN A 179 9.84 0.76 33.78
CA GLN A 179 8.97 -0.05 32.92
C GLN A 179 9.29 0.09 31.43
N SER A 180 10.21 0.97 31.04
CA SER A 180 10.59 1.13 29.63
C SER A 180 11.23 -0.15 29.09
N SER A 181 10.85 -0.56 27.89
CA SER A 181 11.44 -1.69 27.17
C SER A 181 12.67 -1.31 26.34
N ALA A 182 13.09 -0.04 26.37
CA ALA A 182 14.21 0.45 25.56
C ALA A 182 15.53 -0.24 25.90
N GLN A 183 16.30 -0.59 24.87
CA GLN A 183 17.58 -1.28 25.00
C GLN A 183 18.68 -0.34 25.54
N ALA A 184 18.67 0.92 25.14
CA ALA A 184 19.55 1.95 25.69
C ALA A 184 18.73 3.06 26.36
N LYS A 185 19.07 3.37 27.61
CA LYS A 185 18.36 4.34 28.44
C LYS A 185 19.32 5.37 29.01
N TYR A 186 18.96 6.64 28.84
CA TYR A 186 19.69 7.78 29.38
C TYR A 186 18.73 8.59 30.25
N VAL A 187 19.22 9.07 31.39
CA VAL A 187 18.50 9.99 32.26
C VAL A 187 19.11 11.37 32.07
N TYR A 188 18.29 12.40 31.82
CA TYR A 188 18.78 13.74 31.49
C TYR A 188 19.87 14.24 32.45
N ASN A 189 19.66 14.13 33.77
CA ASN A 189 20.62 14.61 34.78
C ASN A 189 21.94 13.82 34.82
N ASP A 190 21.91 12.55 34.42
CA ASP A 190 23.08 11.67 34.40
C ASP A 190 23.74 11.61 33.01
N ALA A 191 23.06 12.16 32.00
CA ALA A 191 23.56 12.25 30.64
C ALA A 191 24.71 13.26 30.57
N GLY A 192 25.71 12.98 29.72
CA GLY A 192 26.76 13.94 29.42
C GLY A 192 26.20 15.21 28.77
N GLN A 193 26.94 16.32 28.86
CA GLN A 193 26.52 17.63 28.36
C GLN A 193 26.05 17.60 26.89
N ASP A 194 26.71 16.81 26.04
CA ASP A 194 26.36 16.71 24.62
C ASP A 194 24.93 16.17 24.43
N LYS A 195 24.56 15.12 25.17
CA LYS A 195 23.20 14.55 25.13
C LYS A 195 22.15 15.48 25.75
N GLN A 196 22.53 16.23 26.79
CA GLN A 196 21.64 17.25 27.35
C GLN A 196 21.35 18.37 26.34
N ASN A 197 22.38 18.85 25.63
CA ASN A 197 22.24 19.87 24.60
C ASN A 197 21.37 19.38 23.43
N GLU A 198 21.56 18.12 23.01
CA GLU A 198 20.76 17.49 21.95
C GLU A 198 19.29 17.38 22.36
N TYR A 199 19.04 16.93 23.60
CA TYR A 199 17.69 16.89 24.17
C TYR A 199 17.03 18.27 24.21
N ASP A 200 17.74 19.28 24.71
CA ASP A 200 17.24 20.65 24.82
C ASP A 200 16.90 21.24 23.44
N ALA A 201 17.74 20.95 22.43
CA ALA A 201 17.48 21.37 21.05
C ALA A 201 16.22 20.70 20.46
N LYS A 202 16.06 19.38 20.65
CA LYS A 202 14.88 18.63 20.21
C LYS A 202 13.61 19.08 20.91
N GLU A 203 13.67 19.38 22.20
CA GLU A 203 12.55 19.93 22.97
C GLU A 203 12.06 21.26 22.38
N ILE A 204 12.96 22.21 22.15
CA ILE A 204 12.61 23.52 21.56
C ILE A 204 12.05 23.34 20.14
N GLN A 205 12.73 22.53 19.31
CA GLN A 205 12.35 22.30 17.91
C GLN A 205 10.93 21.74 17.80
N MET A 206 10.65 20.64 18.51
CA MET A 206 9.39 19.92 18.34
C MET A 206 8.21 20.58 19.06
N LEU A 207 8.47 21.31 20.16
CA LEU A 207 7.45 22.16 20.79
C LEU A 207 6.98 23.24 19.82
N ASN A 208 7.92 23.93 19.17
CA ASN A 208 7.58 24.99 18.21
C ASN A 208 6.91 24.42 16.95
N ALA A 209 7.41 23.31 16.42
CA ALA A 209 6.76 22.60 15.32
C ALA A 209 5.27 22.34 15.60
N ALA A 210 4.95 21.77 16.76
CA ALA A 210 3.56 21.47 17.11
C ALA A 210 2.67 22.72 17.20
N TYR A 211 3.11 23.80 17.85
CA TYR A 211 2.30 25.02 17.99
C TYR A 211 2.17 25.81 16.69
N ASN A 212 3.25 25.93 15.91
CA ASN A 212 3.23 26.61 14.63
C ASN A 212 2.29 25.88 13.65
N THR A 213 2.37 24.53 13.60
CA THR A 213 1.46 23.70 12.82
C THR A 213 0.01 23.89 13.26
N TYR A 214 -0.29 23.78 14.56
CA TYR A 214 -1.65 23.95 15.09
C TYR A 214 -2.26 25.31 14.68
N ALA A 215 -1.50 26.40 14.88
CA ALA A 215 -1.96 27.75 14.53
C ALA A 215 -2.15 27.95 13.01
N ALA A 216 -1.26 27.37 12.19
CA ALA A 216 -1.33 27.49 10.75
C ALA A 216 -2.54 26.75 10.15
N VAL A 217 -2.88 25.57 10.69
CA VAL A 217 -4.05 24.81 10.21
C VAL A 217 -5.37 25.36 10.75
N GLU A 218 -5.39 25.95 11.95
CA GLU A 218 -6.59 26.59 12.53
C GLU A 218 -7.06 27.80 11.70
N LYS A 219 -6.15 28.48 11.00
CA LYS A 219 -6.50 29.58 10.09
C LYS A 219 -7.37 29.06 8.94
N SER A 220 -8.62 29.52 8.87
CA SER A 220 -9.59 29.10 7.84
C SER A 220 -9.86 30.21 6.81
N ALA A 221 -9.91 29.85 5.54
CA ALA A 221 -10.56 30.62 4.50
C ALA A 221 -12.08 30.45 4.56
N ASP A 222 -12.82 31.46 4.08
CA ASP A 222 -14.29 31.44 3.99
C ASP A 222 -14.82 30.85 2.66
N TYR A 223 -13.93 30.27 1.85
CA TYR A 223 -14.21 29.70 0.54
C TYR A 223 -13.70 28.25 0.43
N GLY A 224 -14.16 27.52 -0.59
CA GLY A 224 -13.56 26.25 -1.02
C GLY A 224 -12.57 26.47 -2.16
N ASN A 225 -11.74 25.49 -2.48
CA ASN A 225 -10.78 25.58 -3.59
C ASN A 225 -11.24 24.67 -4.74
N VAL A 226 -11.01 25.09 -5.98
CA VAL A 226 -11.19 24.26 -7.17
C VAL A 226 -9.88 24.22 -7.94
N LYS A 227 -9.45 23.01 -8.32
CA LYS A 227 -8.23 22.75 -9.09
C LYS A 227 -8.53 21.82 -10.27
N GLY A 228 -7.76 21.92 -11.35
CA GLY A 228 -7.83 20.97 -12.46
C GLY A 228 -6.81 21.25 -13.56
N TYR A 229 -6.86 20.43 -14.62
CA TYR A 229 -6.00 20.56 -15.80
C TYR A 229 -6.82 20.65 -17.08
N VAL A 230 -6.24 21.34 -18.08
CA VAL A 230 -6.73 21.36 -19.45
C VAL A 230 -5.62 20.92 -20.39
N SER A 231 -5.93 19.95 -21.25
CA SER A 231 -5.02 19.45 -22.30
C SER A 231 -5.78 19.30 -23.63
N ASP A 232 -5.06 19.03 -24.71
CA ASP A 232 -5.66 18.48 -25.92
C ASP A 232 -5.79 16.95 -25.86
N ALA A 233 -6.29 16.36 -26.96
CA ALA A 233 -6.49 14.92 -27.11
C ALA A 233 -5.19 14.10 -27.15
N ASP A 234 -4.08 14.72 -27.55
CA ASP A 234 -2.74 14.13 -27.50
C ASP A 234 -2.08 14.31 -26.11
N HIS A 235 -2.86 14.77 -25.12
CA HIS A 235 -2.44 15.05 -23.75
C HIS A 235 -1.41 16.17 -23.62
N VAL A 236 -1.30 17.05 -24.62
CA VAL A 236 -0.46 18.24 -24.55
C VAL A 236 -1.17 19.29 -23.68
N PRO A 237 -0.53 19.83 -22.63
CA PRO A 237 -1.16 20.84 -21.80
C PRO A 237 -1.48 22.13 -22.56
N LEU A 238 -2.66 22.71 -22.29
CA LEU A 238 -3.12 23.92 -22.96
C LEU A 238 -2.97 25.14 -22.05
N GLN A 239 -2.01 26.00 -22.38
CA GLN A 239 -1.80 27.28 -21.71
C GLN A 239 -2.84 28.32 -22.15
N ASN A 240 -3.26 29.18 -21.21
CA ASN A 240 -4.23 30.26 -21.43
C ASN A 240 -5.64 29.78 -21.83
N ALA A 241 -5.98 28.51 -21.58
CA ALA A 241 -7.36 28.05 -21.67
C ALA A 241 -8.19 28.82 -20.63
N ASN A 242 -9.31 29.39 -21.07
CA ASN A 242 -10.22 30.18 -20.23
C ASN A 242 -11.18 29.25 -19.48
N ILE A 243 -11.24 29.41 -18.16
CA ILE A 243 -12.12 28.67 -17.26
C ILE A 243 -13.13 29.65 -16.69
N THR A 244 -14.40 29.55 -17.06
CA THR A 244 -15.47 30.44 -16.58
C THR A 244 -16.45 29.68 -15.70
N PHE A 245 -16.66 30.19 -14.49
CA PHE A 245 -17.58 29.61 -13.51
C PHE A 245 -18.94 30.30 -13.56
N PHE A 246 -20.02 29.52 -13.46
CA PHE A 246 -21.40 30.02 -13.45
C PHE A 246 -22.16 29.47 -12.25
N ALA A 247 -22.87 30.35 -11.54
CA ALA A 247 -23.86 29.99 -10.52
C ALA A 247 -25.25 30.07 -11.18
N GLY A 248 -25.79 28.92 -11.58
CA GLY A 248 -26.96 28.87 -12.46
C GLY A 248 -26.65 29.46 -13.84
N THR A 249 -27.33 30.55 -14.21
CA THR A 249 -27.08 31.26 -15.48
C THR A 249 -26.10 32.43 -15.35
N GLU A 250 -25.77 32.84 -14.13
CA GLU A 250 -24.97 34.04 -13.87
C GLU A 250 -23.48 33.72 -13.83
N PRO A 251 -22.62 34.45 -14.58
CA PRO A 251 -21.18 34.28 -14.51
C PRO A 251 -20.64 34.79 -13.17
N VAL A 252 -19.81 33.98 -12.53
CA VAL A 252 -19.14 34.25 -11.25
C VAL A 252 -17.79 34.93 -11.50
N GLY A 253 -17.06 34.44 -12.49
CA GLY A 253 -15.74 34.93 -12.86
C GLY A 253 -15.01 33.93 -13.76
N SER A 254 -13.83 34.34 -14.23
CA SER A 254 -12.99 33.50 -15.08
C SER A 254 -11.53 33.59 -14.65
N ILE A 255 -10.81 32.49 -14.86
CA ILE A 255 -9.35 32.38 -14.73
C ILE A 255 -8.78 31.75 -16.00
N THR A 256 -7.45 31.64 -16.07
CA THR A 256 -6.76 30.97 -17.18
C THR A 256 -5.77 29.94 -16.67
N THR A 257 -5.52 28.90 -17.48
CA THR A 257 -4.48 27.90 -17.19
C THR A 257 -3.06 28.44 -17.35
N ASP A 258 -2.13 27.87 -16.59
CA ASP A 258 -0.69 28.10 -16.72
C ASP A 258 -0.05 27.27 -17.86
N GLU A 259 1.28 27.28 -17.97
CA GLU A 259 2.02 26.55 -19.02
C GLU A 259 1.89 25.02 -18.95
N ASN A 260 1.50 24.48 -17.79
CA ASN A 260 1.24 23.05 -17.58
C ASN A 260 -0.24 22.72 -17.72
N GLY A 261 -1.05 23.65 -18.25
CA GLY A 261 -2.50 23.49 -18.38
C GLY A 261 -3.22 23.49 -17.03
N TYR A 262 -2.54 23.82 -15.92
CA TYR A 262 -3.10 23.80 -14.58
C TYR A 262 -3.88 25.08 -14.29
N TYR A 263 -4.96 24.95 -13.53
CA TYR A 263 -5.67 26.09 -12.97
C TYR A 263 -6.09 25.82 -11.52
N GLU A 264 -6.16 26.91 -10.75
CA GLU A 264 -6.67 26.89 -9.38
C GLU A 264 -7.33 28.23 -9.03
N THR A 265 -8.44 28.17 -8.29
CA THR A 265 -9.07 29.35 -7.68
C THR A 265 -9.81 29.00 -6.41
N GLY A 266 -9.87 29.94 -5.47
CA GLY A 266 -10.85 29.88 -4.38
C GLY A 266 -12.22 30.29 -4.92
N ILE A 267 -13.29 29.66 -4.46
CA ILE A 267 -14.65 29.99 -4.87
C ILE A 267 -15.60 29.92 -3.69
N SER A 268 -16.56 30.85 -3.69
CA SER A 268 -17.60 30.91 -2.65
C SER A 268 -18.35 29.57 -2.56
N LEU A 269 -18.91 29.26 -1.39
CA LEU A 269 -19.78 28.08 -1.28
C LEU A 269 -21.11 28.36 -1.97
N TYR A 270 -21.63 27.39 -2.71
CA TYR A 270 -22.91 27.53 -3.39
C TYR A 270 -23.65 26.20 -3.48
N GLU A 271 -24.72 26.09 -2.70
CA GLU A 271 -25.53 24.87 -2.57
C GLU A 271 -26.13 24.39 -3.90
N GLY A 272 -26.39 25.32 -4.84
CA GLY A 272 -26.90 24.99 -6.17
C GLY A 272 -25.88 24.37 -7.12
N GLY A 273 -24.60 24.32 -6.75
CA GLY A 273 -23.51 23.86 -7.60
C GLY A 273 -23.17 24.82 -8.74
N TYR A 274 -22.00 24.61 -9.32
CA TYR A 274 -21.47 25.42 -10.42
C TYR A 274 -21.54 24.67 -11.75
N ARG A 275 -21.74 25.43 -12.82
CA ARG A 275 -21.38 25.02 -14.18
C ARG A 275 -20.06 25.67 -14.55
N VAL A 276 -19.16 24.92 -15.18
CA VAL A 276 -17.84 25.45 -15.61
C VAL A 276 -17.74 25.31 -17.11
N GLU A 277 -17.43 26.41 -17.79
CA GLU A 277 -17.16 26.42 -19.24
C GLU A 277 -15.67 26.60 -19.47
N VAL A 278 -15.09 25.71 -20.27
CA VAL A 278 -13.66 25.69 -20.61
C VAL A 278 -13.51 25.91 -22.10
N SER A 279 -12.67 26.86 -22.49
CA SER A 279 -12.43 27.19 -23.90
C SER A 279 -10.97 27.55 -24.17
N CYS A 280 -10.48 27.20 -25.35
CA CYS A 280 -9.15 27.59 -25.82
C CYS A 280 -9.22 27.84 -27.33
N GLU A 281 -8.49 28.83 -27.83
CA GLU A 281 -8.49 29.15 -29.26
C GLU A 281 -8.08 27.94 -30.11
N GLY A 282 -8.87 27.61 -31.14
CA GLY A 282 -8.64 26.47 -32.02
C GLY A 282 -9.29 25.15 -31.57
N TYR A 283 -9.93 25.13 -30.40
CA TYR A 283 -10.58 23.96 -29.83
C TYR A 283 -12.05 24.20 -29.53
N LYS A 284 -12.84 23.11 -29.56
CA LYS A 284 -14.24 23.13 -29.18
C LYS A 284 -14.37 23.33 -27.67
N ALA A 285 -15.19 24.30 -27.25
CA ALA A 285 -15.44 24.55 -25.83
C ALA A 285 -16.17 23.37 -25.17
N VAL A 286 -15.86 23.12 -23.90
CA VAL A 286 -16.44 22.04 -23.09
C VAL A 286 -17.12 22.61 -21.87
N THR A 287 -18.28 22.07 -21.51
CA THR A 287 -19.00 22.40 -20.29
C THR A 287 -18.92 21.26 -19.29
N ILE A 288 -18.59 21.57 -18.04
CA ILE A 288 -18.66 20.65 -16.89
C ILE A 288 -19.90 21.03 -16.08
N TYR A 289 -20.75 20.04 -15.82
CA TYR A 289 -21.97 20.18 -15.04
C TYR A 289 -21.78 19.68 -13.60
N ASP A 290 -22.68 20.12 -12.72
CA ASP A 290 -22.82 19.63 -11.33
C ASP A 290 -21.53 19.74 -10.48
N VAL A 291 -20.77 20.83 -10.63
CA VAL A 291 -19.57 21.08 -9.83
C VAL A 291 -19.96 21.55 -8.43
N SER A 292 -19.84 20.67 -7.45
CA SER A 292 -20.19 20.97 -6.05
C SER A 292 -19.01 21.54 -5.26
N VAL A 293 -19.20 22.72 -4.65
CA VAL A 293 -18.24 23.34 -3.72
C VAL A 293 -19.01 23.79 -2.48
N ASN A 294 -19.07 22.89 -1.48
CA ASN A 294 -20.02 23.01 -0.36
C ASN A 294 -19.33 23.07 1.02
N ALA A 295 -18.00 23.07 1.07
CA ALA A 295 -17.24 23.11 2.32
C ALA A 295 -16.04 24.07 2.22
N LYS A 296 -15.81 24.82 3.31
CA LYS A 296 -14.68 25.75 3.43
C LYS A 296 -13.37 24.98 3.53
N ASN A 297 -12.29 25.50 2.95
CA ASN A 297 -10.95 24.89 2.98
C ASN A 297 -10.89 23.47 2.43
N VAL A 298 -11.89 23.07 1.64
CA VAL A 298 -11.89 21.79 0.93
C VAL A 298 -11.55 22.05 -0.53
N THR A 299 -10.60 21.27 -1.03
CA THR A 299 -10.21 21.27 -2.44
C THR A 299 -11.10 20.30 -3.22
N THR A 300 -11.81 20.82 -4.22
CA THR A 300 -12.52 20.05 -5.22
C THR A 300 -11.64 19.91 -6.46
N TRP A 301 -11.21 18.69 -6.75
CA TRP A 301 -10.56 18.34 -8.01
C TRP A 301 -11.61 18.15 -9.11
N LEU A 302 -11.46 18.87 -10.21
CA LEU A 302 -12.23 18.61 -11.43
C LEU A 302 -11.50 17.57 -12.28
N GLU A 303 -12.27 16.72 -12.96
CA GLU A 303 -11.74 15.79 -13.96
C GLU A 303 -10.93 16.56 -15.01
N ASN A 304 -9.89 15.92 -15.56
CA ASN A 304 -9.07 16.55 -16.59
C ASN A 304 -9.91 16.90 -17.81
N VAL A 305 -9.86 18.17 -18.23
CA VAL A 305 -10.60 18.62 -19.40
C VAL A 305 -9.73 18.45 -20.63
N CYS A 306 -10.13 17.54 -21.50
CA CYS A 306 -9.52 17.36 -22.80
C CYS A 306 -10.29 18.15 -23.87
N LEU A 307 -9.69 19.17 -24.47
CA LEU A 307 -10.29 19.91 -25.56
C LEU A 307 -9.92 19.27 -26.91
N VAL A 308 -10.91 19.08 -27.77
CA VAL A 308 -10.71 18.52 -29.11
C VAL A 308 -10.71 19.65 -30.14
N ALA A 309 -9.85 19.54 -31.15
CA ALA A 309 -9.78 20.51 -32.24
C ALA A 309 -11.15 20.70 -32.91
N GLU A 310 -11.47 21.93 -33.34
CA GLU A 310 -12.74 22.18 -34.03
C GLU A 310 -12.74 21.51 -35.42
N GLU A 311 -13.53 20.45 -35.56
CA GLU A 311 -13.85 19.85 -36.85
C GLU A 311 -15.31 19.41 -36.96
N THR A 312 -15.72 19.05 -38.17
CA THR A 312 -17.12 18.66 -38.48
C THR A 312 -17.26 17.20 -38.91
N THR A 313 -16.16 16.43 -38.83
CA THR A 313 -16.12 15.02 -39.19
C THR A 313 -16.84 14.21 -38.10
N GLU A 314 -17.71 13.30 -38.52
CA GLU A 314 -18.25 12.25 -37.65
C GLU A 314 -17.27 11.06 -37.64
N HIS A 315 -17.12 10.47 -36.46
CA HIS A 315 -16.24 9.34 -36.19
C HIS A 315 -17.06 8.17 -35.64
N SER A 316 -16.66 6.96 -36.02
CA SER A 316 -17.25 5.72 -35.54
C SER A 316 -16.68 5.37 -34.17
N VAL A 317 -17.57 5.32 -33.17
CA VAL A 317 -17.24 4.97 -31.79
C VAL A 317 -17.90 3.65 -31.43
N TRP A 318 -17.07 2.63 -31.19
CA TRP A 318 -17.49 1.32 -30.72
C TRP A 318 -17.42 1.25 -29.20
N LEU A 319 -18.53 0.95 -28.55
CA LEU A 319 -18.56 0.69 -27.10
C LEU A 319 -18.70 -0.81 -26.88
N ASN A 320 -17.89 -1.37 -25.99
CA ASN A 320 -18.01 -2.75 -25.51
C ASN A 320 -18.45 -2.72 -24.05
N ILE A 321 -19.73 -2.99 -23.81
CA ILE A 321 -20.34 -2.94 -22.49
C ILE A 321 -20.38 -4.36 -21.92
N TYR A 322 -19.75 -4.57 -20.76
CA TYR A 322 -19.63 -5.89 -20.16
C TYR A 322 -19.75 -5.86 -18.63
N ASP A 323 -19.98 -7.04 -18.03
CA ASP A 323 -20.08 -7.20 -16.58
C ASP A 323 -18.68 -7.27 -15.95
N GLY A 324 -18.29 -6.17 -15.30
CA GLY A 324 -17.02 -6.02 -14.59
C GLY A 324 -16.88 -6.91 -13.36
N ASP A 325 -17.99 -7.39 -12.78
CA ASP A 325 -17.95 -8.28 -11.61
C ASP A 325 -17.68 -9.75 -11.98
N THR A 326 -17.60 -10.05 -13.29
CA THR A 326 -17.46 -11.44 -13.78
C THR A 326 -16.25 -11.63 -14.68
N VAL A 327 -15.37 -10.62 -14.76
CA VAL A 327 -14.13 -10.73 -15.53
C VAL A 327 -13.29 -11.87 -14.96
N SER A 328 -12.75 -12.69 -15.87
CA SER A 328 -11.98 -13.89 -15.52
C SER A 328 -11.05 -14.26 -16.67
N TYR A 329 -10.27 -15.32 -16.50
CA TYR A 329 -9.34 -15.84 -17.51
C TYR A 329 -9.68 -17.28 -17.87
N ASP A 330 -9.48 -17.64 -19.13
CA ASP A 330 -9.51 -19.04 -19.56
C ASP A 330 -8.20 -19.78 -19.25
N ASP A 331 -8.15 -21.09 -19.55
CA ASP A 331 -6.97 -21.94 -19.33
C ASP A 331 -5.74 -21.49 -20.14
N ASN A 332 -5.90 -20.63 -21.15
CA ASN A 332 -4.82 -20.05 -21.97
C ASN A 332 -4.46 -18.62 -21.55
N ALA A 333 -4.98 -18.15 -20.41
CA ALA A 333 -4.85 -16.78 -19.91
C ALA A 333 -5.47 -15.71 -20.82
N ALA A 334 -6.44 -16.06 -21.67
CA ALA A 334 -7.22 -15.06 -22.40
C ALA A 334 -8.32 -14.47 -21.50
N VAL A 335 -8.47 -13.15 -21.52
CA VAL A 335 -9.52 -12.45 -20.78
C VAL A 335 -10.91 -12.85 -21.28
N ILE A 336 -11.79 -13.19 -20.36
CA ILE A 336 -13.21 -13.46 -20.61
C ILE A 336 -14.01 -12.27 -20.07
N ARG A 337 -14.68 -11.57 -20.98
CA ARG A 337 -15.65 -10.51 -20.66
C ARG A 337 -17.05 -10.94 -21.08
N ASN A 338 -17.99 -10.86 -20.14
CA ASN A 338 -19.39 -11.17 -20.43
C ASN A 338 -20.10 -9.90 -20.91
N GLY A 339 -20.31 -9.79 -22.22
CA GLY A 339 -21.04 -8.69 -22.83
C GLY A 339 -22.47 -8.58 -22.28
N ILE A 340 -22.93 -7.34 -22.05
CA ILE A 340 -24.26 -7.06 -21.51
C ILE A 340 -25.18 -6.62 -22.65
N ALA A 341 -26.12 -7.48 -23.02
CA ALA A 341 -27.10 -7.20 -24.06
C ALA A 341 -28.26 -6.33 -23.58
N GLY A 342 -28.75 -5.42 -24.42
CA GLY A 342 -29.92 -4.61 -24.11
C GLY A 342 -29.66 -3.39 -23.23
N ALA A 343 -28.41 -3.02 -22.98
CA ALA A 343 -28.06 -1.83 -22.20
C ALA A 343 -28.39 -0.55 -22.97
N SER A 344 -29.15 0.34 -22.36
CA SER A 344 -29.49 1.64 -22.94
C SER A 344 -28.30 2.58 -22.84
N VAL A 345 -27.93 3.22 -23.95
CA VAL A 345 -26.86 4.23 -24.02
C VAL A 345 -27.45 5.55 -24.46
N ILE A 346 -27.29 6.60 -23.65
CA ILE A 346 -27.67 7.97 -23.98
C ILE A 346 -26.42 8.84 -23.98
N VAL A 347 -26.19 9.59 -25.06
CA VAL A 347 -25.01 10.45 -25.23
C VAL A 347 -25.43 11.91 -25.07
N ARG A 348 -24.76 12.67 -24.21
CA ARG A 348 -24.98 14.12 -24.05
C ARG A 348 -23.66 14.88 -24.16
N GLU A 349 -23.69 16.10 -24.66
CA GLU A 349 -22.48 16.93 -24.80
C GLU A 349 -22.02 17.48 -23.43
N GLY A 350 -20.70 17.50 -23.22
CA GLY A 350 -20.05 17.99 -22.00
C GLY A 350 -19.70 16.88 -21.00
N ILE A 351 -19.13 17.28 -19.88
CA ILE A 351 -18.68 16.43 -18.78
C ILE A 351 -19.72 16.46 -17.66
N ARG A 352 -20.07 15.30 -17.11
CA ARG A 352 -21.11 15.12 -16.07
C ARG A 352 -22.51 15.60 -16.50
N ASN A 353 -22.80 15.60 -17.80
CA ASN A 353 -24.10 16.00 -18.29
C ASN A 353 -25.12 14.84 -18.15
N THR A 354 -25.90 14.87 -17.07
CA THR A 354 -26.82 13.78 -16.70
C THR A 354 -28.27 14.02 -17.12
N SER A 355 -28.60 15.15 -17.73
CA SER A 355 -29.98 15.53 -18.09
C SER A 355 -30.06 16.44 -19.31
N GLY A 356 -31.27 16.68 -19.81
CA GLY A 356 -31.48 17.49 -21.02
C GLY A 356 -31.32 16.69 -22.31
N ASP A 357 -31.08 17.40 -23.41
CA ASP A 357 -31.11 16.86 -24.77
C ASP A 357 -29.98 15.87 -25.03
N SER A 358 -30.32 14.75 -25.69
CA SER A 358 -29.38 13.73 -26.13
C SER A 358 -28.90 13.98 -27.56
N MET A 359 -27.61 13.77 -27.79
CA MET A 359 -26.99 13.80 -29.12
C MET A 359 -27.20 12.49 -29.89
N ALA A 360 -27.18 11.37 -29.17
CA ALA A 360 -27.43 10.04 -29.70
C ALA A 360 -28.02 9.13 -28.62
N GLU A 361 -28.76 8.13 -29.07
CA GLU A 361 -29.31 7.07 -28.23
C GLU A 361 -29.13 5.73 -28.95
N SER A 362 -28.80 4.67 -28.21
CA SER A 362 -28.65 3.33 -28.76
C SER A 362 -28.89 2.25 -27.70
N THR A 363 -28.78 0.99 -28.10
CA THR A 363 -28.91 -0.16 -27.22
C THR A 363 -27.87 -1.21 -27.61
N SER A 364 -27.20 -1.82 -26.63
CA SER A 364 -26.21 -2.85 -26.90
C SER A 364 -26.82 -4.12 -27.50
N ASP A 365 -26.07 -4.75 -28.40
CA ASP A 365 -26.44 -6.02 -29.02
C ASP A 365 -26.14 -7.23 -28.11
N ASP A 366 -26.34 -8.45 -28.64
CA ASP A 366 -26.12 -9.70 -27.89
C ASP A 366 -24.68 -9.89 -27.38
N ALA A 367 -23.70 -9.18 -27.95
CA ALA A 367 -22.30 -9.19 -27.50
C ALA A 367 -21.96 -8.03 -26.57
N GLY A 368 -22.93 -7.16 -26.24
CA GLY A 368 -22.70 -5.95 -25.47
C GLY A 368 -22.13 -4.79 -26.30
N SER A 369 -22.14 -4.88 -27.63
CA SER A 369 -21.53 -3.88 -28.51
C SER A 369 -22.53 -2.80 -28.94
N VAL A 370 -22.04 -1.56 -29.07
CA VAL A 370 -22.77 -0.42 -29.64
C VAL A 370 -21.86 0.30 -30.62
N ASN A 371 -22.35 0.65 -31.81
CA ASN A 371 -21.68 1.61 -32.70
C ASN A 371 -22.44 2.93 -32.73
N LEU A 372 -21.73 4.04 -32.50
CA LEU A 372 -22.24 5.40 -32.56
C LEU A 372 -21.45 6.19 -33.61
N GLU A 373 -22.13 7.09 -34.32
CA GLU A 373 -21.47 8.08 -35.18
C GLU A 373 -21.57 9.43 -34.47
N LEU A 374 -20.43 9.98 -34.04
CA LEU A 374 -20.37 11.21 -33.25
C LEU A 374 -19.37 12.18 -33.86
N SER A 375 -19.72 13.47 -33.92
CA SER A 375 -18.75 14.51 -34.27
C SER A 375 -17.67 14.64 -33.20
N ALA A 376 -16.52 15.18 -33.57
CA ALA A 376 -15.47 15.51 -32.61
C ALA A 376 -16.00 16.36 -31.42
N GLY A 377 -15.60 16.00 -30.21
CA GLY A 377 -16.05 16.67 -28.98
C GLY A 377 -15.95 15.80 -27.73
N VAL A 378 -16.43 16.34 -26.62
CA VAL A 378 -16.47 15.67 -25.32
C VAL A 378 -17.92 15.44 -24.90
N TYR A 379 -18.22 14.22 -24.50
CA TYR A 379 -19.56 13.76 -24.20
C TYR A 379 -19.60 13.04 -22.86
N THR A 380 -20.79 12.99 -22.26
CA THR A 380 -21.14 12.09 -21.16
C THR A 380 -22.00 10.98 -21.71
N LEU A 381 -21.59 9.73 -21.52
CA LEU A 381 -22.40 8.55 -21.76
C LEU A 381 -23.18 8.23 -20.49
N GLU A 382 -24.49 8.05 -20.58
CA GLU A 382 -25.33 7.43 -19.55
C GLU A 382 -25.65 6.01 -19.99
N ILE A 383 -25.17 5.01 -19.25
CA ILE A 383 -25.43 3.60 -19.52
C ILE A 383 -26.31 3.02 -18.40
N SER A 384 -27.41 2.38 -18.78
CA SER A 384 -28.32 1.77 -17.81
C SER A 384 -28.98 0.49 -18.32
N ILE A 385 -29.14 -0.47 -17.41
CA ILE A 385 -29.84 -1.74 -17.60
C ILE A 385 -30.23 -2.29 -16.22
N ASP A 386 -31.36 -2.99 -16.15
CA ASP A 386 -31.83 -3.60 -14.91
C ASP A 386 -30.79 -4.57 -14.32
N GLY A 387 -30.57 -4.50 -13.00
CA GLY A 387 -29.61 -5.36 -12.29
C GLY A 387 -28.18 -4.81 -12.22
N TYR A 388 -27.90 -3.69 -12.90
CA TYR A 388 -26.61 -3.01 -12.85
C TYR A 388 -26.73 -1.57 -12.34
N SER A 389 -25.68 -1.11 -11.68
CA SER A 389 -25.57 0.29 -11.27
C SER A 389 -25.47 1.17 -12.52
N ARG A 390 -26.22 2.28 -12.54
CA ARG A 390 -26.17 3.25 -13.63
C ARG A 390 -24.76 3.85 -13.73
N ASN A 391 -24.15 3.77 -14.91
CA ASN A 391 -22.82 4.33 -15.17
C ASN A 391 -22.92 5.66 -15.91
N TYR A 392 -21.98 6.56 -15.59
CA TYR A 392 -21.71 7.76 -16.35
C TYR A 392 -20.24 7.76 -16.77
N GLU A 393 -19.96 7.89 -18.07
CA GLU A 393 -18.59 7.86 -18.62
C GLU A 393 -18.30 9.15 -19.39
N THR A 394 -17.11 9.74 -19.20
CA THR A 394 -16.65 10.84 -20.05
C THR A 394 -16.03 10.24 -21.32
N LEU A 395 -16.63 10.53 -22.48
CA LEU A 395 -16.14 10.09 -23.79
C LEU A 395 -15.53 11.27 -24.55
N ILE A 396 -14.25 11.16 -24.89
CA ILE A 396 -13.56 12.09 -25.78
C ILE A 396 -13.58 11.49 -27.19
N VAL A 397 -14.10 12.23 -28.17
CA VAL A 397 -14.13 11.84 -29.59
C VAL A 397 -13.24 12.79 -30.38
N ASP A 398 -12.12 12.27 -30.85
CA ASP A 398 -11.08 12.94 -31.67
C ASP A 398 -10.72 12.10 -32.92
N GLY A 399 -11.39 10.98 -33.11
CA GLY A 399 -11.15 9.97 -34.13
C GLY A 399 -12.00 8.72 -33.90
N ASP A 400 -11.96 7.79 -34.87
CA ASP A 400 -12.56 6.46 -34.71
C ASP A 400 -11.91 5.73 -33.52
N LYS A 401 -12.72 5.14 -32.63
CA LYS A 401 -12.19 4.43 -31.46
C LYS A 401 -13.10 3.34 -30.93
N THR A 402 -12.50 2.49 -30.10
CA THR A 402 -13.19 1.47 -29.30
C THR A 402 -13.00 1.79 -27.83
N VAL A 403 -14.07 1.68 -27.03
CA VAL A 403 -14.07 1.96 -25.60
C VAL A 403 -14.68 0.78 -24.86
N ASP A 404 -13.93 0.25 -23.91
CA ASP A 404 -14.37 -0.83 -23.03
C ASP A 404 -15.03 -0.22 -21.78
N ILE A 405 -16.28 -0.59 -21.49
CA ILE A 405 -17.09 -0.02 -20.40
C ILE A 405 -17.50 -1.14 -19.43
N PRO A 406 -16.79 -1.31 -18.29
CA PRO A 406 -17.20 -2.23 -17.24
C PRO A 406 -18.42 -1.67 -16.48
N LEU A 407 -19.51 -2.43 -16.42
CA LEU A 407 -20.61 -2.17 -15.49
C LEU A 407 -20.48 -3.05 -14.25
N VAL A 408 -20.91 -2.52 -13.11
CA VAL A 408 -21.02 -3.30 -11.87
C VAL A 408 -22.48 -3.56 -11.53
N GLN A 409 -22.77 -4.74 -11.00
CA GLN A 409 -24.10 -5.12 -10.52
C GLN A 409 -24.58 -4.14 -9.44
N GLU A 410 -25.91 -4.04 -9.30
CA GLU A 410 -26.53 -3.18 -8.29
C GLU A 410 -25.95 -3.42 -6.89
N ILE A 411 -25.64 -2.32 -6.22
CA ILE A 411 -25.05 -2.35 -4.88
C ILE A 411 -26.14 -2.47 -3.83
N THR A 412 -25.98 -3.42 -2.92
CA THR A 412 -26.93 -3.67 -1.83
C THR A 412 -26.31 -3.41 -0.46
N GLY A 413 -27.15 -3.03 0.51
CA GLY A 413 -26.70 -2.79 1.88
C GLY A 413 -25.73 -1.61 1.97
N ASP A 414 -24.61 -1.82 2.67
CA ASP A 414 -23.55 -0.81 2.85
C ASP A 414 -22.27 -1.16 2.07
N GLN A 415 -22.41 -2.00 1.03
CA GLN A 415 -21.32 -2.34 0.12
C GLN A 415 -20.81 -1.10 -0.64
N ILE A 416 -19.52 -1.09 -0.94
CA ILE A 416 -18.90 -0.17 -1.89
C ILE A 416 -18.21 -0.98 -2.98
N LYS A 417 -18.26 -0.49 -4.22
CA LYS A 417 -17.42 -1.00 -5.31
C LYS A 417 -16.52 0.09 -5.85
N VAL A 418 -15.28 -0.27 -6.15
CA VAL A 418 -14.27 0.59 -6.74
C VAL A 418 -13.89 -0.03 -8.08
N VAL A 419 -14.09 0.72 -9.15
CA VAL A 419 -13.76 0.30 -10.52
C VAL A 419 -12.59 1.13 -10.99
N LEU A 420 -11.43 0.52 -11.17
CA LEU A 420 -10.30 1.07 -11.91
C LEU A 420 -10.49 0.70 -13.38
N SER A 421 -10.33 1.65 -14.30
CA SER A 421 -10.34 1.41 -15.75
C SER A 421 -9.30 2.28 -16.46
N TRP A 422 -8.76 1.81 -17.58
CA TRP A 422 -7.72 2.49 -18.35
C TRP A 422 -7.68 2.03 -19.81
N ASN A 423 -6.94 2.74 -20.64
CA ASN A 423 -6.68 2.40 -22.03
C ASN A 423 -5.28 1.79 -22.20
N GLY A 424 -5.16 0.87 -23.15
CA GLY A 424 -3.91 0.20 -23.51
C GLY A 424 -3.65 -1.08 -22.74
N ASP A 425 -2.44 -1.62 -22.89
CA ASP A 425 -2.06 -2.96 -22.39
C ASP A 425 -1.22 -2.89 -21.10
N ALA A 426 -1.28 -1.77 -20.37
CA ALA A 426 -0.55 -1.62 -19.12
C ALA A 426 -1.12 -2.54 -18.03
N ASP A 427 -0.23 -3.14 -17.23
CA ASP A 427 -0.59 -3.85 -15.99
C ASP A 427 -0.68 -2.81 -14.87
N LEU A 428 -1.91 -2.36 -14.60
CA LEU A 428 -2.22 -1.46 -13.49
C LEU A 428 -2.89 -2.24 -12.38
N ASP A 429 -2.44 -1.95 -11.16
CA ASP A 429 -2.76 -2.73 -9.97
C ASP A 429 -3.59 -1.91 -8.98
N SER A 430 -4.75 -2.43 -8.59
CA SER A 430 -5.55 -1.91 -7.50
C SER A 430 -5.02 -2.38 -6.16
N CYS A 431 -4.90 -1.46 -5.21
CA CYS A 431 -4.55 -1.81 -3.84
C CYS A 431 -5.39 -1.00 -2.84
N LEU A 432 -6.23 -1.72 -2.09
CA LEU A 432 -7.08 -1.18 -1.04
C LEU A 432 -6.55 -1.61 0.33
N PHE A 433 -6.03 -0.66 1.11
CA PHE A 433 -5.86 -0.86 2.55
C PHE A 433 -7.21 -0.85 3.25
N THR A 434 -7.38 -1.75 4.21
CA THR A 434 -8.61 -1.94 4.99
C THR A 434 -8.35 -1.66 6.47
N PRO A 435 -9.37 -1.31 7.28
CA PRO A 435 -9.24 -1.11 8.72
C PRO A 435 -8.79 -2.35 9.50
N HIS A 436 -8.75 -3.53 8.86
CA HIS A 436 -8.34 -4.77 9.50
C HIS A 436 -6.83 -4.83 9.67
N LYS A 437 -6.37 -5.51 10.73
CA LYS A 437 -4.94 -5.71 11.00
C LYS A 437 -4.44 -6.99 10.32
N ALA A 438 -3.34 -6.89 9.58
CA ALA A 438 -2.61 -8.02 9.02
C ALA A 438 -1.81 -8.77 10.09
N GLU A 439 -1.43 -10.02 9.79
CA GLU A 439 -0.58 -10.83 10.69
C GLU A 439 0.79 -10.17 10.98
N SER A 440 1.32 -9.39 10.03
CA SER A 440 2.56 -8.63 10.21
C SER A 440 2.44 -7.43 11.16
N GLY A 441 1.22 -7.07 11.57
CA GLY A 441 0.95 -5.97 12.49
C GLY A 441 0.57 -4.63 11.86
N ASP A 442 0.68 -4.49 10.53
CA ASP A 442 0.19 -3.32 9.77
C ASP A 442 -1.26 -3.51 9.29
N MET A 443 -1.84 -2.54 8.58
CA MET A 443 -3.17 -2.68 7.98
C MET A 443 -3.17 -3.73 6.86
N ALA A 444 -4.21 -4.56 6.82
CA ALA A 444 -4.45 -5.54 5.77
C ALA A 444 -4.83 -4.85 4.46
N ARG A 445 -4.49 -5.49 3.33
CA ARG A 445 -4.73 -4.95 1.99
C ARG A 445 -5.36 -5.98 1.07
N ILE A 446 -6.26 -5.51 0.21
CA ILE A 446 -6.79 -6.24 -0.94
C ILE A 446 -6.07 -5.74 -2.18
N ASN A 447 -5.42 -6.65 -2.91
CA ASN A 447 -4.69 -6.38 -4.14
C ASN A 447 -4.50 -7.70 -4.93
N ALA A 448 -3.80 -7.67 -6.06
CA ALA A 448 -3.53 -8.86 -6.88
C ALA A 448 -2.93 -10.04 -6.10
N VAL A 449 -2.14 -9.73 -5.06
CA VAL A 449 -1.44 -10.68 -4.20
C VAL A 449 -2.36 -11.26 -3.13
N ASN A 450 -3.24 -10.44 -2.53
CA ASN A 450 -4.23 -10.84 -1.54
C ASN A 450 -5.62 -10.44 -2.07
N SER A 451 -6.12 -11.25 -2.99
CA SER A 451 -7.33 -10.95 -3.77
C SER A 451 -8.60 -10.95 -2.91
N THR A 452 -8.58 -11.60 -1.75
CA THR A 452 -9.74 -11.72 -0.84
C THR A 452 -9.32 -11.65 0.63
N ASP A 453 -10.29 -11.40 1.50
CA ASP A 453 -10.14 -11.56 2.96
C ASP A 453 -11.34 -12.26 3.62
N ASP A 454 -11.19 -12.58 4.91
CA ASP A 454 -12.24 -13.21 5.74
C ASP A 454 -13.45 -12.28 6.00
N TYR A 455 -13.37 -11.00 5.60
CA TYR A 455 -14.41 -10.00 5.79
C TYR A 455 -15.26 -9.79 4.53
N GLY A 456 -14.95 -10.52 3.45
CA GLY A 456 -15.67 -10.50 2.18
C GLY A 456 -15.24 -9.37 1.25
N ASN A 457 -14.09 -8.72 1.50
CA ASN A 457 -13.51 -7.80 0.54
C ASN A 457 -12.82 -8.60 -0.56
N ILE A 458 -13.00 -8.21 -1.82
CA ILE A 458 -12.60 -9.00 -2.99
C ILE A 458 -12.09 -8.08 -4.10
N LEU A 459 -10.96 -8.41 -4.72
CA LEU A 459 -10.54 -7.99 -6.06
C LEU A 459 -11.01 -9.06 -7.04
N THR A 460 -11.92 -8.71 -7.96
CA THR A 460 -12.57 -9.68 -8.87
C THR A 460 -11.58 -10.37 -9.80
N ALA A 461 -10.67 -9.61 -10.39
CA ALA A 461 -9.62 -10.10 -11.26
C ALA A 461 -8.45 -9.12 -11.27
N ASP A 462 -7.24 -9.65 -11.09
CA ASP A 462 -5.95 -8.99 -11.36
C ASP A 462 -5.77 -8.89 -12.87
N SER A 463 -5.57 -7.69 -13.39
CA SER A 463 -5.56 -7.42 -14.83
C SER A 463 -4.23 -7.78 -15.51
N LYS A 464 -4.29 -8.46 -16.66
CA LYS A 464 -3.14 -8.86 -17.50
C LYS A 464 -3.56 -8.82 -18.96
N ASP A 465 -2.64 -8.39 -19.83
CA ASP A 465 -2.71 -8.50 -21.30
C ASP A 465 -4.12 -8.24 -21.91
N GLY A 466 -4.52 -6.96 -21.97
CA GLY A 466 -5.74 -6.52 -22.66
C GLY A 466 -7.02 -6.47 -21.81
N GLN A 467 -6.94 -6.79 -20.50
CA GLN A 467 -7.94 -6.38 -19.52
C GLN A 467 -7.68 -4.90 -19.12
N THR A 468 -8.72 -4.09 -19.24
CA THR A 468 -8.66 -2.62 -19.10
C THR A 468 -9.40 -2.13 -17.86
N ALA A 469 -9.72 -3.03 -16.92
CA ALA A 469 -10.40 -2.68 -15.69
C ALA A 469 -10.17 -3.68 -14.55
N GLU A 470 -10.22 -3.20 -13.31
CA GLU A 470 -10.25 -3.99 -12.08
C GLU A 470 -11.38 -3.52 -11.18
N VAL A 471 -11.98 -4.47 -10.44
CA VAL A 471 -13.09 -4.18 -9.53
C VAL A 471 -12.74 -4.68 -8.13
N ILE A 472 -12.67 -3.76 -7.17
CA ILE A 472 -12.64 -4.09 -5.75
C ILE A 472 -14.03 -3.92 -5.15
N THR A 473 -14.53 -4.97 -4.51
CA THR A 473 -15.76 -4.98 -3.71
C THR A 473 -15.42 -4.94 -2.23
N ILE A 474 -15.98 -3.97 -1.52
CA ILE A 474 -15.98 -3.89 -0.04
C ILE A 474 -17.35 -4.36 0.45
N ALA A 475 -17.48 -5.63 0.85
CA ALA A 475 -18.78 -6.21 1.15
C ALA A 475 -19.36 -5.77 2.50
N ASN A 476 -18.55 -5.78 3.55
CA ASN A 476 -18.97 -5.50 4.92
C ASN A 476 -18.16 -4.33 5.50
N ARG A 477 -18.50 -3.12 5.10
CA ARG A 477 -17.79 -1.92 5.57
C ARG A 477 -17.94 -1.78 7.10
N ILE A 478 -16.81 -1.68 7.78
CA ILE A 478 -16.74 -1.28 9.20
C ILE A 478 -16.30 0.17 9.33
N ASN A 479 -16.37 0.72 10.55
CA ASN A 479 -15.72 2.00 10.83
C ASN A 479 -14.20 1.81 10.70
N GLY A 480 -13.54 2.88 10.27
CA GLY A 480 -12.11 2.90 10.00
C GLY A 480 -11.75 3.55 8.69
N THR A 481 -10.46 3.49 8.37
CA THR A 481 -9.90 4.06 7.15
C THR A 481 -9.72 2.98 6.10
N TYR A 482 -10.38 3.14 4.96
CA TYR A 482 -10.03 2.41 3.75
C TYR A 482 -9.24 3.35 2.85
N LYS A 483 -8.08 2.93 2.33
CA LYS A 483 -7.22 3.81 1.52
C LYS A 483 -6.84 3.13 0.22
N TYR A 484 -7.17 3.76 -0.90
CA TYR A 484 -7.09 3.17 -2.22
C TYR A 484 -5.98 3.80 -3.07
N TYR A 485 -5.23 2.93 -3.72
CA TYR A 485 -4.09 3.25 -4.57
C TYR A 485 -4.18 2.49 -5.89
N VAL A 486 -3.53 3.05 -6.90
CA VAL A 486 -3.25 2.40 -8.18
C VAL A 486 -1.74 2.37 -8.38
N SER A 487 -1.18 1.24 -8.80
CA SER A 487 0.23 1.14 -9.15
C SER A 487 0.44 0.75 -10.61
N ASP A 488 1.44 1.33 -11.25
CA ASP A 488 2.00 0.84 -12.51
C ASP A 488 2.94 -0.33 -12.21
N TYR A 489 2.39 -1.54 -12.22
CA TYR A 489 3.09 -2.75 -11.81
C TYR A 489 4.36 -2.98 -12.64
N ASN A 490 4.26 -2.78 -13.96
CA ASN A 490 5.37 -2.97 -14.88
C ASN A 490 6.56 -2.06 -14.53
N ASN A 491 6.33 -0.79 -14.28
CA ASN A 491 7.40 0.12 -13.90
C ASN A 491 7.86 -0.09 -12.45
N CYS A 492 6.98 -0.53 -11.54
CA CYS A 492 7.38 -0.96 -10.19
C CYS A 492 8.35 -2.15 -10.24
N LEU A 493 8.01 -3.21 -10.98
CA LEU A 493 8.83 -4.42 -11.09
C LEU A 493 10.20 -4.14 -11.74
N ASN A 494 10.23 -3.24 -12.73
CA ASN A 494 11.47 -2.89 -13.46
C ASN A 494 12.33 -1.83 -12.76
N GLY A 495 11.92 -1.31 -11.60
CA GLY A 495 12.66 -0.25 -10.89
C GLY A 495 12.57 1.13 -11.54
N ASN A 496 11.62 1.35 -12.46
CA ASN A 496 11.43 2.60 -13.21
C ASN A 496 10.49 3.57 -12.47
N TYR A 497 10.75 3.84 -11.19
CA TYR A 497 9.79 4.50 -10.31
C TYR A 497 9.42 5.94 -10.68
N THR A 498 10.25 6.62 -11.50
CA THR A 498 10.00 7.99 -11.93
C THR A 498 9.25 8.08 -13.26
N ALA A 499 8.73 6.96 -13.78
CA ALA A 499 7.96 6.93 -15.02
C ALA A 499 6.73 7.84 -14.94
N THR A 500 6.25 8.23 -16.12
CA THR A 500 5.04 9.06 -16.30
C THR A 500 4.01 8.37 -17.19
N ASP A 501 4.18 7.07 -17.43
CA ASP A 501 3.40 6.32 -18.42
C ASP A 501 1.92 6.27 -18.04
N MET A 502 1.60 6.24 -16.74
CA MET A 502 0.24 6.37 -16.20
C MET A 502 -0.54 7.58 -16.73
N LEU A 503 0.16 8.67 -17.11
CA LEU A 503 -0.48 9.86 -17.68
C LEU A 503 -1.03 9.64 -19.09
N THR A 504 -0.66 8.52 -19.74
CA THR A 504 -1.05 8.18 -21.12
C THR A 504 -2.13 7.11 -21.21
N TYR A 505 -2.51 6.50 -20.07
CA TYR A 505 -3.46 5.39 -20.03
C TYR A 505 -4.90 5.82 -19.77
N ASP A 506 -5.21 7.13 -19.74
CA ASP A 506 -6.57 7.63 -19.42
C ASP A 506 -7.20 6.95 -18.18
N ILE A 507 -6.39 6.78 -17.13
CA ILE A 507 -6.79 6.06 -15.92
C ILE A 507 -7.97 6.76 -15.24
N ARG A 508 -8.99 5.97 -14.92
CA ARG A 508 -10.20 6.38 -14.22
C ARG A 508 -10.49 5.45 -13.05
N VAL A 509 -10.87 6.04 -11.92
CA VAL A 509 -11.35 5.30 -10.74
C VAL A 509 -12.76 5.78 -10.41
N THR A 510 -13.73 4.89 -10.47
CA THR A 510 -15.14 5.17 -10.16
C THR A 510 -15.54 4.43 -8.88
N VAL A 511 -16.07 5.16 -7.91
CA VAL A 511 -16.54 4.61 -6.63
C VAL A 511 -18.06 4.61 -6.62
N TYR A 512 -18.64 3.46 -6.29
CA TYR A 512 -20.07 3.23 -6.27
C TYR A 512 -20.54 2.86 -4.85
N ASP A 513 -21.72 3.34 -4.46
CA ASP A 513 -22.49 2.88 -3.31
C ASP A 513 -23.93 2.51 -3.72
N LYS A 514 -24.80 2.20 -2.76
CA LYS A 514 -26.22 1.86 -3.01
C LYS A 514 -27.03 2.94 -3.75
N ASN A 515 -26.55 4.18 -3.81
CA ASN A 515 -27.18 5.31 -4.49
C ASN A 515 -26.58 5.55 -5.89
N GLY A 516 -25.59 4.76 -6.32
CA GLY A 516 -24.90 4.89 -7.60
C GLY A 516 -23.47 5.41 -7.44
N ILE A 517 -23.00 6.21 -8.40
CA ILE A 517 -21.65 6.79 -8.37
C ILE A 517 -21.57 7.84 -7.26
N VAL A 518 -20.61 7.67 -6.35
CA VAL A 518 -20.30 8.62 -5.27
C VAL A 518 -19.06 9.46 -5.57
N ALA A 519 -18.11 8.96 -6.34
CA ALA A 519 -16.92 9.71 -6.76
C ALA A 519 -16.33 9.17 -8.06
N VAL A 520 -15.70 10.06 -8.83
CA VAL A 520 -14.92 9.75 -10.04
C VAL A 520 -13.59 10.48 -9.92
N TYR A 521 -12.50 9.75 -10.17
CA TYR A 521 -11.14 10.27 -10.15
C TYR A 521 -10.44 9.97 -11.47
N THR A 522 -9.71 10.96 -11.98
CA THR A 522 -8.80 10.83 -13.12
C THR A 522 -7.41 11.26 -12.69
N ILE A 523 -6.36 10.63 -13.20
CA ILE A 523 -4.98 10.95 -12.79
C ILE A 523 -4.60 12.42 -13.11
N PRO A 524 -4.16 13.23 -12.12
CA PRO A 524 -3.72 14.60 -12.37
C PRO A 524 -2.55 14.65 -13.38
N ARG A 525 -2.58 15.60 -14.33
CA ARG A 525 -1.72 15.59 -15.54
C ARG A 525 -0.24 15.92 -15.31
N ASN A 526 0.15 16.38 -14.13
CA ASN A 526 1.54 16.72 -13.81
C ASN A 526 2.19 15.74 -12.81
N LEU A 527 1.58 14.58 -12.60
CA LEU A 527 2.10 13.59 -11.66
C LEU A 527 3.32 12.86 -12.23
N ARG A 528 4.34 12.73 -11.38
CA ARG A 528 5.48 11.84 -11.60
C ARG A 528 5.41 10.73 -10.57
N GLY A 529 5.62 9.49 -11.01
CA GLY A 529 5.62 8.35 -10.11
C GLY A 529 4.83 7.17 -10.67
N VAL A 530 5.03 6.02 -10.02
CA VAL A 530 4.40 4.75 -10.39
C VAL A 530 3.32 4.32 -9.41
N ILE A 531 3.11 5.08 -8.32
CA ILE A 531 2.01 4.86 -7.36
C ILE A 531 1.15 6.12 -7.34
N TRP A 532 -0.16 5.96 -7.54
CA TRP A 532 -1.17 7.02 -7.41
C TRP A 532 -2.05 6.75 -6.20
N GLU A 533 -2.05 7.68 -5.25
CA GLU A 533 -2.92 7.70 -4.09
C GLU A 533 -4.22 8.43 -4.44
N VAL A 534 -5.33 7.68 -4.52
CA VAL A 534 -6.54 8.19 -5.18
C VAL A 534 -7.48 8.83 -4.18
N PHE A 535 -7.93 8.04 -3.20
CA PHE A 535 -8.91 8.43 -2.19
C PHE A 535 -8.79 7.57 -0.93
N GLU A 536 -9.42 8.04 0.14
CA GLU A 536 -9.74 7.24 1.32
C GLU A 536 -11.25 7.27 1.59
N ILE A 537 -11.78 6.23 2.23
CA ILE A 537 -13.12 6.25 2.83
C ILE A 537 -12.94 6.34 4.33
N LYS A 538 -13.58 7.35 4.92
CA LYS A 538 -13.51 7.64 6.36
C LYS A 538 -14.87 8.09 6.86
N ASN A 539 -15.35 7.49 7.95
CA ASN A 539 -16.71 7.72 8.45
C ASN A 539 -17.79 7.59 7.36
N GLY A 540 -17.60 6.62 6.45
CA GLY A 540 -18.50 6.38 5.32
C GLY A 540 -18.48 7.45 4.23
N LYS A 541 -17.60 8.45 4.31
CA LYS A 541 -17.42 9.50 3.29
C LYS A 541 -16.16 9.23 2.48
N VAL A 542 -16.24 9.42 1.17
CA VAL A 542 -15.07 9.39 0.29
C VAL A 542 -14.34 10.74 0.40
N VAL A 543 -13.03 10.71 0.66
CA VAL A 543 -12.16 11.87 0.76
C VAL A 543 -11.06 11.75 -0.29
N THR A 544 -10.95 12.76 -1.14
CA THR A 544 -9.96 12.84 -2.21
C THR A 544 -8.53 13.00 -1.66
N LEU A 545 -7.54 12.39 -2.32
CA LEU A 545 -6.10 12.49 -2.01
C LEU A 545 -5.29 13.04 -3.19
N GLN A 546 -5.23 12.31 -4.31
CA GLN A 546 -4.61 12.73 -5.58
C GLN A 546 -3.10 13.01 -5.53
N ASN A 547 -2.35 12.22 -4.74
CA ASN A 547 -0.89 12.28 -4.68
C ASN A 547 -0.23 11.19 -5.54
N SER A 548 1.04 11.38 -5.92
CA SER A 548 1.85 10.35 -6.58
C SER A 548 3.20 10.15 -5.91
N TYR A 549 3.73 8.93 -6.02
CA TYR A 549 5.03 8.57 -5.45
C TYR A 549 5.94 7.93 -6.48
N ALA A 550 7.20 8.39 -6.47
CA ALA A 550 8.23 7.99 -7.43
C ALA A 550 9.39 7.22 -6.77
N ASN A 551 9.15 6.64 -5.59
CA ASN A 551 10.10 5.80 -4.86
C ASN A 551 9.35 4.77 -4.00
N LEU A 552 9.88 3.55 -3.93
CA LEU A 552 9.31 2.43 -3.18
C LEU A 552 10.19 1.98 -2.00
N ASP A 553 11.24 2.72 -1.63
CA ASP A 553 12.11 2.37 -0.50
C ASP A 553 11.31 2.05 0.77
N GLY A 554 11.56 0.87 1.36
CA GLY A 554 10.82 0.39 2.54
C GLY A 554 9.41 -0.14 2.24
N ASN A 555 8.97 -0.06 0.99
CA ASN A 555 7.65 -0.45 0.49
C ASN A 555 7.76 -1.43 -0.71
N ASN A 556 8.80 -2.26 -0.75
CA ASN A 556 9.13 -3.15 -1.88
C ASN A 556 8.04 -4.17 -2.24
N TRP A 557 7.00 -4.31 -1.42
CA TRP A 557 5.87 -5.19 -1.71
C TRP A 557 5.01 -4.71 -2.90
N TRP A 558 5.15 -3.44 -3.31
CA TRP A 558 4.60 -2.92 -4.57
C TRP A 558 5.32 -3.46 -5.82
N SER A 559 6.54 -3.96 -5.64
CA SER A 559 7.40 -4.52 -6.69
C SER A 559 7.60 -6.04 -6.55
N GLU A 560 6.78 -6.71 -5.73
CA GLU A 560 6.82 -8.16 -5.57
C GLU A 560 6.47 -8.85 -6.90
N ASP A 561 7.34 -9.76 -7.35
CA ASP A 561 7.07 -10.53 -8.56
C ASP A 561 5.90 -11.51 -8.32
N LYS A 562 4.73 -11.17 -8.87
CA LYS A 562 3.50 -11.97 -8.78
C LYS A 562 3.70 -13.39 -9.31
N SER A 563 4.64 -13.62 -10.24
CA SER A 563 4.91 -14.95 -10.82
C SER A 563 5.52 -15.91 -9.80
N VAL A 564 6.43 -15.43 -8.95
CA VAL A 564 7.04 -16.20 -7.87
C VAL A 564 5.97 -16.62 -6.86
N LYS A 565 5.09 -15.69 -6.46
CA LYS A 565 4.02 -16.00 -5.49
C LYS A 565 3.00 -17.02 -6.03
N LYS A 566 2.63 -16.91 -7.31
CA LYS A 566 1.78 -17.91 -7.97
C LYS A 566 2.45 -19.28 -7.94
N LYS A 567 3.73 -19.33 -8.31
CA LYS A 567 4.51 -20.57 -8.31
C LYS A 567 4.64 -21.17 -6.91
N LEU A 568 4.88 -20.35 -5.88
CA LEU A 568 4.89 -20.79 -4.47
C LEU A 568 3.56 -21.43 -4.07
N SER A 569 2.44 -20.87 -4.50
CA SER A 569 1.11 -21.42 -4.21
C SER A 569 0.95 -22.82 -4.84
N GLU A 570 1.34 -22.99 -6.10
CA GLU A 570 1.34 -24.31 -6.77
C GLU A 570 2.28 -25.31 -6.08
N VAL A 571 3.52 -24.88 -5.77
CA VAL A 571 4.56 -25.68 -5.12
C VAL A 571 4.08 -26.21 -3.78
N TYR A 572 3.55 -25.29 -2.98
CA TYR A 572 2.96 -25.64 -1.73
C TYR A 572 1.87 -26.70 -2.00
N VAL A 573 0.90 -26.53 -2.93
CA VAL A 573 -0.25 -27.46 -3.08
C VAL A 573 0.29 -28.85 -3.37
N GLY A 574 1.30 -28.94 -4.23
CA GLY A 574 2.03 -30.16 -4.50
C GLY A 574 2.59 -30.81 -3.23
N TYR A 575 3.28 -30.05 -2.36
CA TYR A 575 3.79 -30.58 -1.08
C TYR A 575 2.69 -31.04 -0.14
N ARG A 576 1.59 -30.30 -0.05
CA ARG A 576 0.42 -30.70 0.76
C ARG A 576 -0.14 -32.03 0.27
N GLU A 577 -0.37 -32.18 -1.04
CA GLU A 577 -0.87 -33.42 -1.64
C GLU A 577 0.11 -34.59 -1.50
N TYR A 578 1.41 -34.32 -1.59
CA TYR A 578 2.46 -35.30 -1.34
C TYR A 578 2.40 -35.79 0.10
N LEU A 579 2.35 -34.87 1.07
CA LEU A 579 2.29 -35.20 2.49
C LEU A 579 1.04 -36.00 2.85
N GLU A 580 -0.13 -35.72 2.25
CA GLU A 580 -1.33 -36.53 2.48
C GLU A 580 -1.13 -38.01 2.11
N LYS A 581 -0.31 -38.31 1.10
CA LYS A 581 0.00 -39.66 0.63
C LYS A 581 1.23 -40.27 1.32
N TYR A 582 2.08 -39.45 1.94
CA TYR A 582 3.31 -39.87 2.59
C TYR A 582 3.01 -40.68 3.87
N ASP A 583 3.60 -41.88 3.99
CA ASP A 583 3.49 -42.72 5.19
C ASP A 583 4.53 -42.27 6.23
N GLU A 584 4.07 -41.60 7.29
CA GLU A 584 4.92 -40.92 8.28
C GLU A 584 5.61 -41.92 9.21
N GLY A 585 6.95 -41.87 9.26
CA GLY A 585 7.74 -42.55 10.26
C GLY A 585 7.55 -41.94 11.65
N ALA A 586 7.72 -42.74 12.70
CA ALA A 586 7.49 -42.29 14.09
C ALA A 586 8.40 -41.11 14.52
N ASP A 587 9.53 -40.94 13.84
CA ASP A 587 10.57 -39.96 14.14
C ASP A 587 10.82 -39.00 12.95
N ASP A 588 9.87 -38.91 12.01
CA ASP A 588 9.92 -37.99 10.89
C ASP A 588 9.64 -36.54 11.33
N ASN A 589 10.48 -35.63 10.83
CA ASN A 589 10.42 -34.20 11.03
C ASN A 589 10.41 -33.49 9.67
N PHE A 590 9.71 -32.37 9.57
CA PHE A 590 9.44 -31.71 8.29
C PHE A 590 9.92 -30.26 8.32
N ALA A 591 10.56 -29.82 7.25
CA ALA A 591 11.05 -28.46 7.07
C ALA A 591 10.95 -27.99 5.61
N LEU A 592 10.89 -26.68 5.40
CA LEU A 592 11.04 -26.05 4.09
C LEU A 592 12.38 -25.32 4.05
N VAL A 593 13.14 -25.53 2.98
CA VAL A 593 14.50 -24.98 2.84
C VAL A 593 14.64 -24.35 1.46
N TYR A 594 15.33 -23.21 1.35
CA TYR A 594 15.61 -22.59 0.05
C TYR A 594 17.00 -23.05 -0.41
N LEU A 595 17.06 -24.01 -1.33
CA LEU A 595 18.34 -24.56 -1.81
C LEU A 595 19.01 -23.70 -2.88
N ASN A 596 18.22 -22.87 -3.55
CA ASN A 596 18.67 -22.04 -4.65
C ASN A 596 18.10 -20.59 -4.51
N ASN A 597 18.43 -19.69 -5.44
CA ASN A 597 18.01 -18.28 -5.37
C ASN A 597 16.72 -17.98 -6.17
N ASP A 598 15.89 -18.98 -6.45
CA ASP A 598 14.61 -18.83 -7.16
C ASP A 598 13.43 -18.46 -6.25
N GLU A 599 13.70 -18.29 -4.95
CA GLU A 599 12.70 -17.97 -3.92
C GLU A 599 11.62 -19.05 -3.74
N ILE A 600 11.90 -20.30 -4.16
CA ILE A 600 11.03 -21.46 -3.96
C ILE A 600 11.69 -22.43 -2.98
N PRO A 601 11.00 -22.86 -1.92
CA PRO A 601 11.57 -23.80 -0.99
C PRO A 601 11.34 -25.26 -1.41
N GLU A 602 12.28 -26.12 -1.08
CA GLU A 602 12.18 -27.57 -1.14
C GLU A 602 11.74 -28.16 0.21
N LEU A 603 10.91 -29.21 0.16
CA LEU A 603 10.43 -29.92 1.34
C LEU A 603 11.45 -30.96 1.77
N VAL A 604 11.92 -30.85 3.01
CA VAL A 604 12.84 -31.80 3.64
C VAL A 604 12.07 -32.63 4.67
N ILE A 605 12.23 -33.94 4.59
CA ILE A 605 11.75 -34.90 5.59
C ILE A 605 12.98 -35.56 6.22
N TYR A 606 13.11 -35.42 7.53
CA TYR A 606 14.21 -35.95 8.31
C TYR A 606 13.70 -36.99 9.30
N ASP A 607 14.13 -38.24 9.12
CA ASP A 607 13.88 -39.31 10.07
C ASP A 607 15.01 -39.31 11.12
N ALA A 608 14.69 -38.90 12.35
CA ALA A 608 15.66 -38.81 13.43
C ALA A 608 16.12 -40.18 13.96
N TYR A 609 15.35 -41.25 13.72
CA TYR A 609 15.68 -42.60 14.17
C TYR A 609 16.48 -43.36 13.12
N LEU A 610 16.06 -43.30 11.86
CA LEU A 610 16.79 -43.90 10.73
C LEU A 610 17.96 -43.03 10.26
N MET A 611 18.09 -41.82 10.80
CA MET A 611 19.18 -40.89 10.50
C MET A 611 19.25 -40.67 8.98
N SER A 612 18.10 -40.34 8.37
CA SER A 612 17.92 -40.24 6.93
C SER A 612 17.22 -38.94 6.54
N ILE A 613 17.60 -38.39 5.39
CA ILE A 613 16.91 -37.26 4.76
C ILE A 613 16.27 -37.70 3.46
N LYS A 614 15.04 -37.21 3.26
CA LYS A 614 14.36 -37.19 1.97
C LYS A 614 14.18 -35.74 1.54
N LEU A 615 14.59 -35.45 0.31
CA LEU A 615 14.31 -34.16 -0.33
C LEU A 615 13.17 -34.35 -1.32
N VAL A 616 12.13 -33.53 -1.17
CA VAL A 616 10.96 -33.50 -2.03
C VAL A 616 10.96 -32.17 -2.76
N VAL A 617 10.89 -32.24 -4.10
CA VAL A 617 10.93 -31.08 -5.00
C VAL A 617 9.64 -31.01 -5.80
N PHE A 618 9.23 -29.80 -6.15
CA PHE A 618 8.09 -29.60 -7.04
C PHE A 618 8.53 -29.68 -8.50
N ASN A 619 7.79 -30.45 -9.31
CA ASN A 619 8.08 -30.63 -10.73
C ASN A 619 7.08 -29.85 -11.59
N ASP A 620 7.53 -28.68 -12.07
CA ASP A 620 6.76 -27.76 -12.92
C ASP A 620 6.11 -28.43 -14.14
N SER A 621 6.74 -29.45 -14.72
CA SER A 621 6.21 -30.13 -15.92
C SER A 621 5.03 -31.05 -15.63
N THR A 622 4.91 -31.53 -14.38
CA THR A 622 3.87 -32.45 -13.95
C THR A 622 2.84 -31.79 -13.02
N GLY A 623 3.18 -30.63 -12.43
CA GLY A 623 2.40 -29.97 -11.40
C GLY A 623 2.38 -30.74 -10.08
N MET A 624 3.30 -31.68 -9.87
CA MET A 624 3.32 -32.56 -8.70
C MET A 624 4.65 -32.46 -7.95
N ALA A 625 4.58 -32.65 -6.62
CA ALA A 625 5.77 -32.83 -5.80
C ALA A 625 6.22 -34.30 -5.82
N GLU A 626 7.54 -34.51 -5.94
CA GLU A 626 8.16 -35.82 -6.06
C GLU A 626 9.41 -35.91 -5.19
N MET A 627 9.73 -37.11 -4.69
CA MET A 627 10.94 -37.34 -3.91
C MET A 627 12.16 -37.37 -4.84
N ALA A 628 13.05 -36.38 -4.71
CA ALA A 628 14.27 -36.26 -5.50
C ALA A 628 15.47 -36.98 -4.89
N VAL A 629 15.53 -37.07 -3.56
CA VAL A 629 16.61 -37.76 -2.82
C VAL A 629 16.01 -38.60 -1.72
N GLU A 630 16.54 -39.81 -1.54
CA GLU A 630 16.46 -40.55 -0.28
C GLU A 630 17.90 -40.94 0.09
N SER A 631 18.46 -40.36 1.16
CA SER A 631 19.74 -40.84 1.68
C SER A 631 19.47 -42.14 2.44
N GLN A 632 19.85 -43.29 1.87
CA GLN A 632 19.81 -44.54 2.62
C GLN A 632 21.11 -44.68 3.40
N THR A 633 21.09 -44.31 4.68
CA THR A 633 22.20 -44.60 5.59
C THR A 633 22.23 -46.10 5.87
N TYR A 634 23.31 -46.76 5.46
CA TYR A 634 23.44 -48.21 5.52
C TYR A 634 23.40 -48.69 6.97
N ASN A 635 22.44 -49.58 7.24
CA ASN A 635 22.35 -50.40 8.44
C ASN A 635 23.66 -51.18 8.64
N ASN A 636 24.47 -50.86 9.66
CA ASN A 636 25.36 -51.84 10.28
C ASN A 636 25.81 -51.44 11.71
N LYS A 637 25.23 -52.15 12.69
CA LYS A 637 25.82 -52.54 13.98
C LYS A 637 26.15 -51.45 15.02
N VAL A 638 25.18 -50.63 15.42
CA VAL A 638 25.18 -50.16 16.81
C VAL A 638 23.75 -50.24 17.34
N THR A 639 23.51 -51.17 18.25
CA THR A 639 22.24 -51.21 18.99
C THR A 639 22.23 -50.08 20.02
N TYR A 640 21.05 -49.55 20.35
CA TYR A 640 20.86 -48.50 21.37
C TYR A 640 21.55 -48.83 22.72
N GLU A 641 21.78 -50.11 23.01
CA GLU A 641 22.53 -50.58 24.20
C GLU A 641 24.04 -50.35 24.12
N GLU A 642 24.65 -50.28 22.93
CA GLU A 642 26.09 -50.07 22.74
C GLU A 642 26.50 -48.58 22.90
N CYS A 643 25.63 -47.63 22.56
CA CYS A 643 25.84 -46.20 22.81
C CYS A 643 25.82 -45.81 24.30
N MET A 644 25.23 -46.64 25.18
CA MET A 644 25.06 -46.33 26.61
C MET A 644 26.20 -46.86 27.51
N LEU A 645 27.09 -47.71 26.99
CA LEU A 645 28.15 -48.36 27.77
C LEU A 645 29.50 -47.59 27.78
N GLY A 646 29.65 -46.57 26.92
CA GLY A 646 30.72 -45.56 27.02
C GLY A 646 30.09 -44.21 27.34
N GLY A 647 30.18 -43.76 28.59
CA GLY A 647 29.53 -42.52 29.02
C GLY A 647 29.97 -41.29 28.21
N GLY A 648 29.00 -40.64 27.56
CA GLY A 648 29.12 -39.43 26.72
C GLY A 648 28.95 -39.82 25.25
N GLY A 649 27.92 -39.44 24.50
CA GLY A 649 27.06 -38.26 24.57
C GLY A 649 27.06 -37.64 23.16
N GLY A 650 25.98 -37.83 22.41
CA GLY A 650 25.65 -37.10 21.18
C GLY A 650 26.28 -37.62 19.88
N SER A 651 25.46 -38.19 18.98
CA SER A 651 25.69 -37.98 17.55
C SER A 651 25.44 -36.50 17.26
N VAL A 652 26.37 -35.84 16.57
CA VAL A 652 26.20 -34.46 16.10
C VAL A 652 26.04 -34.56 14.59
N GLU A 653 24.80 -34.53 14.11
CA GLU A 653 24.52 -34.52 12.66
C GLU A 653 24.39 -33.08 12.20
N GLU A 654 25.34 -32.58 11.42
CA GLU A 654 25.27 -31.23 10.88
C GLU A 654 24.90 -31.30 9.40
N PHE A 655 23.66 -30.95 9.10
CA PHE A 655 23.25 -30.71 7.72
C PHE A 655 23.72 -29.34 7.30
N TYR A 656 24.47 -29.30 6.21
CA TYR A 656 25.06 -28.10 5.68
C TYR A 656 24.48 -27.81 4.30
N ILE A 657 23.97 -26.60 4.12
CA ILE A 657 23.58 -26.09 2.80
C ILE A 657 24.52 -24.94 2.47
N GLU A 658 25.20 -25.06 1.34
CA GLU A 658 26.04 -23.99 0.79
C GLU A 658 25.27 -23.26 -0.31
N LYS A 659 25.41 -21.93 -0.37
CA LYS A 659 24.83 -21.10 -1.42
C LYS A 659 25.49 -21.47 -2.76
N GLU A 660 24.71 -21.99 -3.72
CA GLU A 660 25.04 -22.49 -5.09
C GLU A 660 24.53 -23.94 -5.36
N ASN A 661 23.35 -24.31 -4.83
CA ASN A 661 22.67 -25.60 -5.09
C ASN A 661 23.40 -26.84 -4.56
N LEU A 662 24.27 -26.70 -3.55
CA LEU A 662 25.01 -27.81 -2.96
C LEU A 662 24.48 -28.15 -1.57
N ILE A 663 24.29 -29.44 -1.33
CA ILE A 663 23.83 -30.00 -0.06
C ILE A 663 24.91 -30.95 0.44
N CYS A 664 25.42 -30.73 1.65
CA CYS A 664 26.28 -31.68 2.33
C CYS A 664 25.53 -32.28 3.52
N VAL A 665 25.36 -33.60 3.48
CA VAL A 665 24.94 -34.39 4.63
C VAL A 665 26.20 -34.80 5.38
N SER A 666 26.51 -34.07 6.46
CA SER A 666 27.62 -34.39 7.36
C SER A 666 27.08 -35.09 8.61
N ASN A 667 27.56 -36.30 8.88
CA ASN A 667 27.19 -37.09 10.05
C ASN A 667 28.44 -37.43 10.84
N GLN A 668 28.43 -37.19 12.15
CA GLN A 668 29.47 -37.68 13.04
C GLN A 668 28.86 -38.34 14.27
N ASN A 669 29.22 -39.60 14.50
CA ASN A 669 29.01 -40.30 15.76
C ASN A 669 30.34 -40.83 16.31
N CYS A 670 30.32 -41.48 17.47
CA CYS A 670 31.54 -41.95 18.15
C CYS A 670 32.34 -42.99 17.34
N PHE A 671 31.78 -43.56 16.28
CA PHE A 671 32.38 -44.63 15.48
C PHE A 671 32.59 -44.25 14.00
N TYR A 672 31.84 -43.27 13.50
CA TYR A 672 31.80 -42.94 12.08
C TYR A 672 31.68 -41.44 11.84
N ARG A 673 32.33 -40.97 10.78
CA ARG A 673 32.07 -39.68 10.14
C ARG A 673 31.71 -39.89 8.67
N TYR A 674 30.72 -39.18 8.16
CA TYR A 674 30.34 -39.19 6.75
C TYR A 674 30.13 -37.77 6.26
N ASP A 675 30.56 -37.48 5.04
CA ASP A 675 30.28 -36.23 4.33
C ASP A 675 29.80 -36.58 2.91
N ILE A 676 28.49 -36.50 2.66
CA ILE A 676 27.93 -36.80 1.33
C ILE A 676 27.43 -35.51 0.71
N ILE A 677 28.03 -35.13 -0.42
CA ILE A 677 27.71 -33.90 -1.12
C ILE A 677 26.88 -34.21 -2.35
N TYR A 678 25.74 -33.52 -2.44
CA TYR A 678 24.81 -33.54 -3.55
C TYR A 678 24.75 -32.17 -4.22
N THR A 679 24.41 -32.14 -5.51
CA THR A 679 24.03 -30.93 -6.25
C THR A 679 22.59 -31.04 -6.73
N LEU A 680 21.83 -29.95 -6.67
CA LEU A 680 20.50 -29.82 -7.26
C LEU A 680 20.61 -29.02 -8.58
N ASP A 681 20.31 -29.68 -9.70
CA ASP A 681 20.23 -29.04 -11.01
C ASP A 681 18.77 -29.11 -11.51
N ASN A 682 18.08 -27.97 -11.41
CA ASN A 682 16.62 -27.87 -11.55
C ASN A 682 15.89 -28.74 -10.52
N THR A 683 15.30 -29.87 -10.93
CA THR A 683 14.61 -30.84 -10.06
C THR A 683 15.40 -32.14 -9.87
N GLU A 684 16.59 -32.24 -10.45
CA GLU A 684 17.40 -33.47 -10.41
C GLU A 684 18.53 -33.33 -9.40
N VAL A 685 18.55 -34.19 -8.38
CA VAL A 685 19.65 -34.23 -7.42
C VAL A 685 20.68 -35.29 -7.79
N LYS A 686 21.96 -34.89 -7.82
CA LYS A 686 23.09 -35.76 -8.15
C LYS A 686 24.07 -35.81 -6.99
N LYS A 687 24.43 -37.01 -6.53
CA LYS A 687 25.56 -37.18 -5.60
C LYS A 687 26.86 -36.88 -6.36
N ILE A 688 27.65 -35.94 -5.87
CA ILE A 688 28.89 -35.50 -6.53
C ILE A 688 30.16 -35.88 -5.78
N LYS A 689 30.06 -36.18 -4.48
CA LYS A 689 31.19 -36.63 -3.66
C LYS A 689 30.68 -37.39 -2.43
N GLU A 690 31.38 -38.44 -2.03
CA GLU A 690 31.14 -39.17 -0.78
C GLU A 690 32.43 -39.29 0.02
N GLY A 691 32.40 -38.91 1.28
CA GLY A 691 33.48 -39.08 2.24
C GLY A 691 33.03 -39.90 3.44
N ALA A 692 33.91 -40.78 3.94
CA ALA A 692 33.68 -41.51 5.18
C ALA A 692 34.97 -41.65 6.02
N GLY A 693 34.84 -41.56 7.34
CA GLY A 693 35.85 -41.91 8.34
C GLY A 693 35.30 -42.99 9.27
N GLU A 694 35.97 -44.14 9.38
CA GLU A 694 35.59 -45.23 10.29
C GLU A 694 36.60 -45.33 11.44
N LEU A 695 36.12 -45.35 12.68
CA LEU A 695 36.97 -45.36 13.87
C LEU A 695 37.88 -46.60 13.88
N ILE A 696 39.15 -46.39 14.15
CA ILE A 696 40.12 -47.47 14.32
C ILE A 696 39.83 -48.18 15.65
N GLU A 697 39.56 -49.49 15.57
CA GLU A 697 39.21 -50.32 16.75
C GLU A 697 40.25 -50.17 17.87
N GLY A 698 39.79 -49.72 19.05
CA GLY A 698 40.63 -49.56 20.24
C GLY A 698 41.40 -48.23 20.32
N GLU A 699 41.29 -47.34 19.34
CA GLU A 699 41.79 -45.97 19.41
C GLU A 699 40.63 -44.96 19.60
N TYR A 700 40.87 -43.90 20.39
CA TYR A 700 39.90 -42.83 20.58
C TYR A 700 40.17 -41.72 19.57
N ASP A 701 39.13 -41.29 18.85
CA ASP A 701 39.15 -40.15 17.91
C ASP A 701 40.17 -40.26 16.76
N LYS A 702 40.35 -41.48 16.24
CA LYS A 702 41.18 -41.74 15.07
C LYS A 702 40.43 -42.60 14.08
N TYR A 703 40.41 -42.17 12.82
CA TYR A 703 39.61 -42.79 11.77
C TYR A 703 40.48 -43.22 10.60
N THR A 704 40.06 -44.29 9.93
CA THR A 704 40.48 -44.60 8.56
C THR A 704 39.56 -43.84 7.62
N TRP A 705 40.13 -42.97 6.77
CA TRP A 705 39.38 -42.09 5.89
C TRP A 705 39.27 -42.65 4.48
N SER A 706 38.16 -42.37 3.82
CA SER A 706 37.90 -42.74 2.43
C SER A 706 37.13 -41.66 1.70
N LEU A 707 37.39 -41.54 0.40
CA LEU A 707 36.63 -40.73 -0.55
C LEU A 707 36.14 -41.63 -1.68
N ASP A 708 34.84 -41.58 -1.98
CA ASP A 708 34.17 -42.41 -2.98
C ASP A 708 34.55 -43.90 -2.85
N GLN A 709 34.60 -44.38 -1.59
CA GLN A 709 34.97 -45.75 -1.20
C GLN A 709 36.45 -46.12 -1.43
N VAL A 710 37.33 -45.14 -1.64
CA VAL A 710 38.79 -45.33 -1.76
C VAL A 710 39.49 -44.77 -0.52
N GLU A 711 40.32 -45.57 0.15
CA GLU A 711 41.07 -45.15 1.33
C GLU A 711 42.07 -44.03 1.00
N VAL A 712 42.05 -42.97 1.80
CA VAL A 712 42.91 -41.78 1.66
C VAL A 712 43.46 -41.34 3.00
N SER A 713 44.44 -40.43 3.00
CA SER A 713 44.87 -39.79 4.24
C SER A 713 43.82 -38.78 4.74
N GLU A 714 43.79 -38.52 6.05
CA GLU A 714 42.93 -37.47 6.64
C GLU A 714 43.14 -36.09 6.00
N SER A 715 44.38 -35.75 5.66
CA SER A 715 44.71 -34.48 5.01
C SER A 715 44.10 -34.40 3.61
N GLU A 716 44.15 -35.50 2.85
CA GLU A 716 43.61 -35.58 1.49
C GLU A 716 42.08 -35.62 1.51
N TYR A 717 41.49 -36.33 2.47
CA TYR A 717 40.05 -36.29 2.76
C TYR A 717 39.55 -34.85 2.93
N ASN A 718 40.14 -34.13 3.88
CA ASN A 718 39.73 -32.77 4.20
C ASN A 718 39.98 -31.81 3.03
N GLU A 719 41.08 -31.96 2.28
CA GLU A 719 41.37 -31.11 1.12
C GLU A 719 40.34 -31.33 -0.01
N GLU A 720 40.00 -32.58 -0.33
CA GLU A 720 39.10 -32.90 -1.44
C GLU A 720 37.63 -32.60 -1.15
N ILE A 721 37.19 -32.77 0.10
CA ILE A 721 35.85 -32.38 0.53
C ILE A 721 35.70 -30.84 0.49
N ASN A 722 36.67 -30.10 1.02
CA ASN A 722 36.64 -28.62 1.03
C ASN A 722 36.83 -27.99 -0.37
N LYS A 723 37.28 -28.74 -1.39
CA LYS A 723 37.27 -28.29 -2.79
C LYS A 723 35.87 -28.25 -3.40
N VAL A 724 34.97 -29.10 -2.90
CA VAL A 724 33.64 -29.30 -3.46
C VAL A 724 32.59 -28.58 -2.62
N PHE A 725 32.81 -28.40 -1.32
CA PHE A 725 31.86 -27.79 -0.40
C PHE A 725 32.56 -26.93 0.65
N ASP A 726 32.19 -25.65 0.74
CA ASP A 726 32.76 -24.70 1.71
C ASP A 726 31.92 -24.65 3.00
N PHE A 727 32.31 -25.48 3.96
CA PHE A 727 31.68 -25.51 5.29
C PHE A 727 31.72 -24.17 6.03
N SER A 728 32.64 -23.26 5.70
CA SER A 728 32.73 -21.94 6.36
C SER A 728 31.65 -20.97 5.89
N ARG A 729 31.07 -21.23 4.71
CA ARG A 729 29.97 -20.47 4.11
C ARG A 729 28.63 -21.18 4.26
N ALA A 730 28.65 -22.45 4.63
CA ALA A 730 27.46 -23.26 4.78
C ALA A 730 26.70 -22.97 6.09
N ILE A 731 25.38 -23.06 6.02
CA ILE A 731 24.50 -22.91 7.18
C ILE A 731 24.31 -24.31 7.80
N SER A 732 24.66 -24.47 9.09
CA SER A 732 24.39 -25.69 9.87
C SER A 732 22.96 -25.68 10.42
N PHE A 733 22.20 -26.74 10.17
CA PHE A 733 20.74 -26.78 10.35
C PHE A 733 20.23 -27.17 11.76
N TRP A 734 21.09 -27.26 12.79
CA TRP A 734 20.66 -27.47 14.19
C TRP A 734 19.71 -26.39 14.74
N HIS A 735 19.38 -25.35 13.97
CA HIS A 735 18.63 -24.16 14.36
C HIS A 735 17.32 -23.95 13.56
N VAL A 736 16.84 -24.95 12.82
CA VAL A 736 15.56 -24.84 12.06
C VAL A 736 14.39 -25.42 12.86
N ASP A 737 13.26 -24.73 12.87
CA ASP A 737 12.03 -25.17 13.53
C ASP A 737 11.38 -26.33 12.76
N TYR A 738 11.66 -27.55 13.21
CA TYR A 738 11.04 -28.76 12.67
C TYR A 738 9.58 -28.88 13.09
N LYS A 739 8.72 -29.17 12.11
CA LYS A 739 7.29 -29.44 12.32
C LYS A 739 7.04 -30.94 12.22
N ASN A 740 6.08 -31.46 12.98
CA ASN A 740 5.50 -32.77 12.64
C ASN A 740 4.63 -32.64 11.38
N LYS A 741 4.25 -33.77 10.75
CA LYS A 741 3.48 -33.76 9.50
C LYS A 741 2.21 -32.95 9.60
N LYS A 742 1.48 -33.07 10.71
CA LYS A 742 0.20 -32.38 10.92
C LYS A 742 0.39 -30.86 11.00
N ASP A 743 1.41 -30.40 11.71
CA ASP A 743 1.72 -28.98 11.84
C ASP A 743 2.25 -28.41 10.51
N MET A 744 2.98 -29.21 9.73
CA MET A 744 3.40 -28.84 8.37
C MET A 744 2.20 -28.69 7.44
N ILE A 745 1.29 -29.68 7.38
CA ILE A 745 0.06 -29.59 6.59
C ILE A 745 -0.78 -28.39 7.03
N THR A 746 -0.95 -28.17 8.33
CA THR A 746 -1.70 -27.02 8.86
C THR A 746 -1.07 -25.69 8.46
N TRP A 747 0.27 -25.62 8.43
CA TRP A 747 0.99 -24.42 7.99
C TRP A 747 0.83 -24.19 6.49
N LEU A 748 0.97 -25.25 5.68
CA LEU A 748 0.76 -25.24 4.23
C LEU A 748 -0.67 -24.79 3.91
N ASP A 749 -1.68 -25.37 4.57
CA ASP A 749 -3.10 -25.02 4.41
C ASP A 749 -3.36 -23.51 4.60
N LYS A 750 -2.66 -22.88 5.54
CA LYS A 750 -2.73 -21.42 5.77
C LYS A 750 -2.10 -20.59 4.65
N GLN A 751 -1.14 -21.15 3.89
CA GLN A 751 -0.51 -20.44 2.78
C GLN A 751 -1.43 -20.38 1.55
N TYR A 752 -2.30 -21.38 1.31
CA TYR A 752 -3.26 -21.35 0.17
C TYR A 752 -4.58 -20.68 0.46
N CYS A 753 -5.05 -20.67 1.71
CA CYS A 753 -6.36 -20.07 2.01
C CYS A 753 -6.38 -18.53 1.84
N LYS A 754 -5.31 -17.95 1.27
CA LYS A 754 -5.17 -16.53 0.93
C LYS A 754 -4.94 -16.28 -0.58
N SER A 755 -5.11 -17.28 -1.45
CA SER A 755 -5.02 -17.13 -2.92
C SER A 755 -6.39 -16.96 -3.57
#